data_AF-A0A2A3IVH1-F1
#
_entry.id   AF-A0A2A3IVH1-F1
#
_cell.length_a   1.000
_cell.length_b   1.000
_cell.length_c   1.000
_cell.angle_alpha   90.00
_cell.angle_beta   90.00
_cell.angle_gamma   90.00
#
_symmetry.space_group_name_H-M   'P 1'
#
loop_
_entity.id
_entity.type
_entity.pdbx_description
1 polymer ?
#
loop_
_entity_poly.entity_id
_entity_poly.type
_entity_poly.pdbx_seq_one_letter_code
_entity_poly.pdbx_strand_id
1 'polypeptide(L)'
;MAFGSCNGGLRSAEKLARRSREGTTLPDDALHYLLVPPQAIAEALSAAFALKGPALSVNTACASGAHAIAHAAEAIAAGRADAMLAGGSDAFTETAFAGFTSLQSLSAKPAAPYSKDRDGLSLGEGAGMLVLAEESVARAAGAPVLAEVLGYGLSADGYHATAPHPEGEGAARAIRGALKAAGITPGDVGYINGHGTGTPKNDSAESNAVRAAFGEAAQKTALSSSKSMIGHLLGAAGAVEAIVTVKALVEQTAPPTANFTGTDPKCGLDAVPDTGRELAMNAALSNNFAFAGANACVAFGWPSGRRFTVPAPPAAEKVVITGGAALTPAGDGLKALWEAWRQGRRLGTDEDGLRVARAVFDPAAHIGARDRRRMDRLSQLAVASCRAALAHAGLKADEHTGVVLGTGLGPMRSIEDFLLPVLGGCPAHGSPAVFPNTVFNAAAGQVAMHVGAKGPTSTVTTGHAAGASALTVAHDLLLQHRAEAVLCPAVEDLSPGVLAAYRQLPLFGDAGYTLAEAGIALVLERESSARARGARILAEFAGHGAAGDAAGIGRWNAQGEGVERAMRAALTHAGLTPGELTGIWANAAGLTRADAPEALATGRLAAEARCPVHTPKQTLGEPVGAGAQMAALLALTAWTTPESGAAAGPVLINSSSLGGTHISLVLRPATEN
;
A
#
# COMPACT_ATOMS: atom_id res chain seq x y z
N MET A 1 -2.29 -2.59 13.58
CA MET A 1 -1.57 -1.38 13.18
C MET A 1 -1.71 -1.18 11.68
N ALA A 2 -2.13 0.00 11.23
CA ALA A 2 -1.98 0.46 9.86
C ALA A 2 -1.22 1.79 9.88
N PHE A 3 -0.12 1.90 9.15
CA PHE A 3 0.77 3.05 9.22
C PHE A 3 1.04 3.61 7.83
N GLY A 4 0.94 4.92 7.67
CA GLY A 4 1.04 5.64 6.42
C GLY A 4 2.30 6.50 6.38
N SER A 5 3.03 6.45 5.27
CA SER A 5 4.20 7.31 5.06
C SER A 5 4.48 7.49 3.58
N CYS A 6 4.87 8.69 3.17
CA CYS A 6 5.34 8.96 1.81
C CYS A 6 6.83 8.66 1.67
N ASN A 7 7.61 9.01 2.69
CA ASN A 7 9.08 9.02 2.63
C ASN A 7 9.72 7.81 3.33
N GLY A 8 8.98 7.02 4.08
CA GLY A 8 9.51 5.94 4.90
C GLY A 8 10.67 6.40 5.79
N GLY A 9 11.74 5.62 5.80
CA GLY A 9 12.99 5.94 6.49
C GLY A 9 13.97 6.79 5.67
N LEU A 10 13.52 7.59 4.70
CA LEU A 10 14.40 8.38 3.83
C LEU A 10 15.36 9.31 4.60
N ARG A 11 14.95 9.85 5.75
CA ARG A 11 15.85 10.62 6.62
C ARG A 11 17.01 9.77 7.16
N SER A 12 16.79 8.48 7.40
CA SER A 12 17.85 7.52 7.75
C SER A 12 18.76 7.26 6.56
N ALA A 13 18.19 7.11 5.35
CA ALA A 13 18.96 6.94 4.12
C ALA A 13 19.86 8.16 3.81
N GLU A 14 19.36 9.39 3.99
CA GLU A 14 20.15 10.63 3.85
C GLU A 14 21.35 10.65 4.80
N LYS A 15 21.13 10.29 6.07
CA LYS A 15 22.21 10.20 7.07
C LYS A 15 23.27 9.18 6.67
N LEU A 16 22.85 8.00 6.21
CA LEU A 16 23.77 6.94 5.76
C LEU A 16 24.57 7.38 4.53
N ALA A 17 23.91 7.98 3.54
CA ALA A 17 24.55 8.47 2.33
C ALA A 17 25.59 9.57 2.62
N ARG A 18 25.30 10.49 3.55
CA ARG A 18 26.26 11.52 3.99
C ARG A 18 27.50 10.91 4.64
N ARG A 19 27.30 10.00 5.61
CA ARG A 19 28.41 9.34 6.32
C ARG A 19 29.34 8.59 5.36
N SER A 20 28.73 7.82 4.46
CA SER A 20 29.48 7.08 3.43
C SER A 20 30.33 8.00 2.56
N ARG A 21 29.83 9.21 2.21
CA ARG A 21 30.58 10.20 1.43
C ARG A 21 31.68 10.91 2.21
N GLU A 22 31.44 11.18 3.48
CA GLU A 22 32.41 11.81 4.38
C GLU A 22 33.51 10.83 4.83
N GLY A 23 33.41 9.55 4.47
CA GLY A 23 34.32 8.50 4.91
C GLY A 23 34.24 8.26 6.42
N THR A 24 33.13 8.67 7.06
CA THR A 24 32.93 8.47 8.50
C THR A 24 32.42 7.06 8.75
N THR A 25 32.82 6.48 9.87
CA THR A 25 32.38 5.15 10.27
C THR A 25 30.85 5.12 10.34
N LEU A 26 30.25 4.12 9.72
CA LEU A 26 28.84 3.81 9.92
C LEU A 26 28.60 3.55 11.42
N PRO A 27 27.41 3.86 11.94
CA PRO A 27 27.11 3.55 13.34
C PRO A 27 27.37 2.07 13.61
N ASP A 28 27.85 1.74 14.82
CA ASP A 28 28.26 0.38 15.19
C ASP A 28 27.12 -0.65 15.11
N ASP A 29 25.86 -0.20 15.00
CA ASP A 29 24.73 -1.05 14.63
C ASP A 29 24.47 -1.00 13.11
N ALA A 30 24.55 -2.16 12.47
CA ALA A 30 24.14 -2.31 11.07
C ALA A 30 22.60 -2.23 10.91
N LEU A 31 21.84 -2.22 12.01
CA LEU A 31 20.37 -2.23 11.99
C LEU A 31 19.80 -0.92 11.42
N HIS A 32 20.58 0.17 11.38
CA HIS A 32 20.21 1.40 10.69
C HIS A 32 19.78 1.20 9.22
N TYR A 33 20.31 0.20 8.52
CA TYR A 33 19.87 -0.13 7.16
C TYR A 33 18.44 -0.69 7.12
N LEU A 34 18.03 -1.40 8.17
CA LEU A 34 16.66 -1.90 8.31
C LEU A 34 15.66 -0.79 8.68
N LEU A 35 16.12 0.41 9.05
CA LEU A 35 15.26 1.56 9.34
C LEU A 35 14.86 2.37 8.09
N VAL A 36 15.41 2.04 6.91
CA VAL A 36 15.10 2.75 5.66
C VAL A 36 13.73 2.35 5.09
N PRO A 37 13.36 1.06 5.01
CA PRO A 37 12.06 0.67 4.49
C PRO A 37 10.90 1.15 5.40
N PRO A 38 9.76 1.60 4.85
CA PRO A 38 8.65 2.14 5.65
C PRO A 38 8.04 1.13 6.65
N GLN A 39 8.10 -0.17 6.34
CA GLN A 39 7.60 -1.23 7.22
C GLN A 39 8.25 -1.21 8.61
N ALA A 40 9.52 -0.81 8.70
CA ALA A 40 10.24 -0.77 9.96
C ALA A 40 9.56 0.11 11.02
N ILE A 41 8.89 1.19 10.58
CA ILE A 41 8.17 2.09 11.47
C ILE A 41 6.92 1.42 12.06
N ALA A 42 6.15 0.70 11.24
CA ALA A 42 4.98 -0.06 11.70
C ALA A 42 5.37 -1.15 12.71
N GLU A 43 6.50 -1.83 12.50
CA GLU A 43 7.03 -2.86 13.39
C GLU A 43 7.62 -2.30 14.67
N ALA A 44 8.31 -1.15 14.60
CA ALA A 44 8.79 -0.44 15.78
C ALA A 44 7.63 -0.02 16.68
N LEU A 45 6.55 0.52 16.11
CA LEU A 45 5.33 0.84 16.86
C LEU A 45 4.68 -0.42 17.43
N SER A 46 4.58 -1.49 16.64
CA SER A 46 4.00 -2.75 17.11
C SER A 46 4.79 -3.32 18.31
N ALA A 47 6.12 -3.24 18.28
CA ALA A 47 6.95 -3.64 19.40
C ALA A 47 6.81 -2.71 20.62
N ALA A 48 6.81 -1.39 20.40
CA ALA A 48 6.69 -0.39 21.47
C ALA A 48 5.37 -0.52 22.26
N PHE A 49 4.30 -0.94 21.58
CA PHE A 49 2.97 -1.10 22.17
C PHE A 49 2.53 -2.56 22.33
N ALA A 50 3.44 -3.52 22.13
CA ALA A 50 3.16 -4.96 22.21
C ALA A 50 1.97 -5.44 21.35
N LEU A 51 1.78 -4.84 20.17
CA LEU A 51 0.67 -5.12 19.26
C LEU A 51 0.96 -6.38 18.42
N LYS A 52 0.20 -7.44 18.66
CA LYS A 52 0.38 -8.75 17.99
C LYS A 52 -0.63 -9.04 16.88
N GLY A 53 -1.57 -8.12 16.62
CA GLY A 53 -2.53 -8.23 15.52
C GLY A 53 -1.91 -7.90 14.16
N PRO A 54 -2.74 -7.69 13.13
CA PRO A 54 -2.28 -7.29 11.79
C PRO A 54 -1.45 -6.00 11.82
N ALA A 55 -0.33 -5.98 11.10
CA ALA A 55 0.52 -4.81 10.92
C ALA A 55 0.74 -4.54 9.43
N LEU A 56 0.43 -3.33 8.98
CA LEU A 56 0.50 -2.91 7.57
C LEU A 56 1.15 -1.53 7.48
N SER A 57 2.09 -1.36 6.54
CA SER A 57 2.55 -0.03 6.10
C SER A 57 1.98 0.30 4.72
N VAL A 58 1.56 1.55 4.54
CA VAL A 58 0.87 2.06 3.36
C VAL A 58 1.62 3.28 2.84
N ASN A 59 1.97 3.27 1.56
CA ASN A 59 2.87 4.27 0.98
C ASN A 59 2.28 4.85 -0.31
N THR A 60 1.11 5.46 -0.15
CA THR A 60 0.30 6.07 -1.21
C THR A 60 0.49 7.59 -1.23
N ALA A 61 1.76 8.02 -1.18
CA ALA A 61 2.20 9.41 -1.06
C ALA A 61 1.33 10.24 -0.09
N CYS A 62 0.77 11.37 -0.53
CA CYS A 62 -0.01 12.31 0.29
C CYS A 62 -1.30 11.71 0.89
N ALA A 63 -1.77 10.58 0.36
CA ALA A 63 -2.97 9.88 0.82
C ALA A 63 -2.67 8.70 1.76
N SER A 64 -1.41 8.48 2.14
CA SER A 64 -0.99 7.31 2.94
C SER A 64 -1.73 7.18 4.27
N GLY A 65 -1.80 8.25 5.07
CA GLY A 65 -2.52 8.22 6.35
C GLY A 65 -4.01 7.94 6.22
N ALA A 66 -4.67 8.48 5.17
CA ALA A 66 -6.08 8.22 4.91
C ALA A 66 -6.33 6.78 4.45
N HIS A 67 -5.45 6.22 3.61
CA HIS A 67 -5.51 4.81 3.24
C HIS A 67 -5.26 3.90 4.46
N ALA A 68 -4.34 4.25 5.36
CA ALA A 68 -4.11 3.50 6.59
C ALA A 68 -5.37 3.46 7.48
N ILE A 69 -6.08 4.59 7.61
CA ILE A 69 -7.37 4.66 8.31
C ILE A 69 -8.41 3.77 7.62
N ALA A 70 -8.53 3.85 6.29
CA ALA A 70 -9.46 3.04 5.51
C ALA A 70 -9.21 1.54 5.69
N HIS A 71 -7.95 1.09 5.53
CA HIS A 71 -7.58 -0.32 5.66
C HIS A 71 -7.73 -0.84 7.10
N ALA A 72 -7.52 -0.01 8.11
CA ALA A 72 -7.77 -0.40 9.50
C ALA A 72 -9.26 -0.50 9.82
N ALA A 73 -10.08 0.45 9.33
CA ALA A 73 -11.53 0.37 9.46
C ALA A 73 -12.07 -0.89 8.77
N GLU A 74 -11.53 -1.24 7.61
CA GLU A 74 -11.85 -2.47 6.89
C GLU A 74 -11.47 -3.75 7.66
N ALA A 75 -10.29 -3.77 8.26
CA ALA A 75 -9.85 -4.90 9.08
C ALA A 75 -10.73 -5.12 10.32
N ILE A 76 -11.16 -4.04 10.96
CA ILE A 76 -12.08 -4.10 12.11
C ILE A 76 -13.48 -4.54 11.66
N ALA A 77 -14.02 -3.94 10.60
CA ALA A 77 -15.34 -4.30 10.07
C ALA A 77 -15.43 -5.75 9.60
N ALA A 78 -14.32 -6.30 9.09
CA ALA A 78 -14.20 -7.71 8.69
C ALA A 78 -13.91 -8.67 9.85
N GLY A 79 -13.86 -8.19 11.11
CA GLY A 79 -13.58 -9.02 12.29
C GLY A 79 -12.15 -9.56 12.36
N ARG A 80 -11.21 -8.97 11.62
CA ARG A 80 -9.79 -9.38 11.63
C ARG A 80 -8.98 -8.72 12.74
N ALA A 81 -9.53 -7.68 13.38
CA ALA A 81 -8.99 -7.05 14.56
C ALA A 81 -10.11 -6.37 15.36
N ASP A 82 -10.04 -6.41 16.68
CA ASP A 82 -10.99 -5.71 17.56
C ASP A 82 -10.69 -4.21 17.65
N ALA A 83 -9.41 -3.86 17.54
CA ALA A 83 -8.90 -2.50 17.55
C ALA A 83 -7.56 -2.38 16.82
N MET A 84 -7.29 -1.20 16.25
CA MET A 84 -6.06 -0.89 15.54
C MET A 84 -5.63 0.57 15.76
N LEU A 85 -4.34 0.79 15.98
CA LEU A 85 -3.71 2.07 15.67
C LEU A 85 -3.63 2.24 14.15
N ALA A 86 -4.06 3.38 13.61
CA ALA A 86 -4.27 3.53 12.17
C ALA A 86 -3.97 4.94 11.64
N GLY A 87 -2.81 5.21 11.02
CA GLY A 87 -2.26 6.57 10.85
C GLY A 87 -1.10 6.83 9.96
N GLY A 88 -0.24 7.78 10.33
CA GLY A 88 0.98 8.06 9.61
C GLY A 88 1.90 9.11 10.21
N SER A 89 3.16 9.08 9.77
CA SER A 89 4.17 10.09 10.07
C SER A 89 5.11 10.28 8.89
N ASP A 90 5.63 11.48 8.72
CA ASP A 90 6.78 11.75 7.85
C ASP A 90 7.63 12.86 8.45
N ALA A 91 8.94 12.69 8.32
CA ALA A 91 9.93 13.71 8.63
C ALA A 91 10.26 14.54 7.39
N PHE A 92 10.67 15.77 7.63
CA PHE A 92 11.18 16.68 6.63
C PHE A 92 12.58 16.22 6.20
N THR A 93 12.80 16.19 4.88
CA THR A 93 14.04 15.72 4.26
C THR A 93 14.49 16.69 3.18
N GLU A 94 15.80 16.74 2.94
CA GLU A 94 16.35 17.55 1.85
C GLU A 94 15.86 17.04 0.49
N THR A 95 15.69 15.73 0.37
CA THR A 95 15.11 15.08 -0.81
C THR A 95 13.73 15.60 -1.13
N ALA A 96 12.84 15.65 -0.13
CA ALA A 96 11.49 16.16 -0.34
C ALA A 96 11.53 17.65 -0.73
N PHE A 97 12.30 18.46 -0.01
CA PHE A 97 12.44 19.89 -0.31
C PHE A 97 12.98 20.15 -1.73
N ALA A 98 14.08 19.50 -2.11
CA ALA A 98 14.68 19.61 -3.43
C ALA A 98 13.73 19.11 -4.53
N GLY A 99 13.01 18.00 -4.26
CA GLY A 99 12.03 17.43 -5.16
C GLY A 99 10.90 18.38 -5.50
N PHE A 100 10.19 18.89 -4.49
CA PHE A 100 9.11 19.86 -4.71
C PHE A 100 9.61 21.19 -5.28
N THR A 101 10.84 21.62 -4.94
CA THR A 101 11.49 22.78 -5.56
C THR A 101 11.74 22.56 -7.05
N SER A 102 12.24 21.38 -7.44
CA SER A 102 12.51 21.03 -8.84
C SER A 102 11.24 21.00 -9.69
N LEU A 103 10.10 20.64 -9.07
CA LEU A 103 8.77 20.69 -9.71
C LEU A 103 8.14 22.09 -9.71
N GLN A 104 8.81 23.10 -9.15
CA GLN A 104 8.27 24.46 -8.96
C GLN A 104 6.89 24.46 -8.29
N SER A 105 6.70 23.55 -7.33
CA SER A 105 5.42 23.36 -6.64
C SER A 105 5.34 24.08 -5.29
N LEU A 106 6.45 24.63 -4.82
CA LEU A 106 6.54 25.36 -3.55
C LEU A 106 6.20 26.84 -3.74
N SER A 107 5.46 27.39 -2.78
CA SER A 107 5.29 28.84 -2.67
C SER A 107 6.46 29.47 -1.91
N ALA A 108 6.83 30.69 -2.29
CA ALA A 108 7.74 31.53 -1.50
C ALA A 108 7.04 32.20 -0.31
N LYS A 109 5.71 32.11 -0.24
CA LYS A 109 4.86 32.59 0.85
C LYS A 109 4.22 31.39 1.55
N PRO A 110 3.62 31.59 2.74
CA PRO A 110 2.74 30.58 3.31
C PRO A 110 1.63 30.19 2.32
N ALA A 111 1.32 28.90 2.23
CA ALA A 111 0.29 28.40 1.33
C ALA A 111 -1.08 29.03 1.65
N ALA A 112 -1.81 29.38 0.58
CA ALA A 112 -3.15 29.94 0.64
C ALA A 112 -4.15 29.07 -0.16
N PRO A 113 -4.47 27.85 0.29
CA PRO A 113 -5.40 26.95 -0.40
C PRO A 113 -6.72 27.63 -0.79
N TYR A 114 -7.19 27.34 -2.00
CA TYR A 114 -8.44 27.90 -2.58
C TYR A 114 -8.49 29.44 -2.73
N SER A 115 -7.46 30.17 -2.30
CA SER A 115 -7.35 31.61 -2.52
C SER A 115 -7.09 31.90 -4.00
N LYS A 116 -7.57 33.05 -4.49
CA LYS A 116 -7.41 33.51 -5.87
C LYS A 116 -5.95 33.64 -6.34
N ASP A 117 -5.03 33.87 -5.41
CA ASP A 117 -3.61 34.15 -5.64
C ASP A 117 -2.68 33.03 -5.16
N ARG A 118 -3.24 31.84 -4.88
CA ARG A 118 -2.46 30.64 -4.54
C ARG A 118 -1.46 30.32 -5.65
N ASP A 119 -0.22 30.04 -5.28
CA ASP A 119 0.88 29.80 -6.23
C ASP A 119 1.71 28.55 -5.93
N GLY A 120 1.42 27.84 -4.84
CA GLY A 120 2.15 26.66 -4.43
C GLY A 120 1.82 26.20 -3.02
N LEU A 121 2.50 25.14 -2.60
CA LEU A 121 2.36 24.57 -1.26
C LEU A 121 3.49 25.00 -0.32
N SER A 122 3.21 25.01 0.98
CA SER A 122 4.20 24.99 2.04
C SER A 122 4.39 23.55 2.48
N LEU A 123 5.62 23.12 2.74
CA LEU A 123 5.87 21.78 3.27
C LEU A 123 5.86 21.79 4.81
N GLY A 124 5.51 20.65 5.40
CA GLY A 124 5.66 20.42 6.83
C GLY A 124 6.04 18.97 7.12
N GLU A 125 6.30 18.69 8.40
CA GLU A 125 6.52 17.34 8.92
C GLU A 125 5.63 17.10 10.14
N GLY A 126 5.36 15.84 10.45
CA GLY A 126 4.54 15.53 11.62
C GLY A 126 4.12 14.07 11.68
N ALA A 127 3.35 13.78 12.72
CA ALA A 127 2.73 12.49 12.96
C ALA A 127 1.34 12.71 13.55
N GLY A 128 0.38 11.89 13.18
CA GLY A 128 -0.91 11.80 13.86
C GLY A 128 -1.12 10.38 14.34
N MET A 129 -1.70 10.19 15.55
CA MET A 129 -2.36 8.92 15.92
C MET A 129 -3.85 8.85 16.33
N LEU A 130 -4.55 7.79 15.91
CA LEU A 130 -5.96 7.44 16.10
C LEU A 130 -6.01 5.97 16.53
N VAL A 131 -6.80 5.70 17.56
CA VAL A 131 -7.19 4.35 17.96
C VAL A 131 -8.56 4.10 17.35
N LEU A 132 -8.64 3.19 16.39
CA LEU A 132 -9.90 2.69 15.86
C LEU A 132 -10.25 1.40 16.60
N ALA A 133 -11.51 1.23 16.97
CA ALA A 133 -12.00 0.03 17.61
C ALA A 133 -13.45 -0.22 17.21
N GLU A 134 -13.87 -1.48 17.29
CA GLU A 134 -15.29 -1.78 17.31
C GLU A 134 -15.97 -0.98 18.44
N GLU A 135 -17.18 -0.45 18.20
CA GLU A 135 -17.89 0.36 19.19
C GLU A 135 -18.10 -0.41 20.50
N SER A 136 -18.38 -1.71 20.43
CA SER A 136 -18.57 -2.57 21.60
C SER A 136 -17.28 -2.68 22.44
N VAL A 137 -16.12 -2.80 21.78
CA VAL A 137 -14.79 -2.86 22.41
C VAL A 137 -14.45 -1.54 23.08
N ALA A 138 -14.69 -0.41 22.40
CA ALA A 138 -14.48 0.92 22.98
C ALA A 138 -15.37 1.14 24.22
N ARG A 139 -16.64 0.76 24.15
CA ARG A 139 -17.60 0.85 25.26
C ARG A 139 -17.22 -0.04 26.43
N ALA A 140 -16.83 -1.29 26.18
CA ALA A 140 -16.37 -2.22 27.21
C ALA A 140 -15.12 -1.70 27.92
N ALA A 141 -14.24 -1.00 27.20
CA ALA A 141 -13.06 -0.34 27.77
C ALA A 141 -13.37 1.00 28.48
N GLY A 142 -14.61 1.49 28.44
CA GLY A 142 -14.97 2.82 28.96
C GLY A 142 -14.33 3.97 28.20
N ALA A 143 -13.86 3.75 26.97
CA ALA A 143 -13.18 4.75 26.16
C ALA A 143 -14.19 5.73 25.52
N PRO A 144 -13.91 7.04 25.51
CA PRO A 144 -14.77 8.01 24.86
C PRO A 144 -14.76 7.82 23.34
N VAL A 145 -15.94 7.70 22.73
CA VAL A 145 -16.09 7.66 21.28
C VAL A 145 -16.06 9.10 20.75
N LEU A 146 -14.99 9.48 20.04
CA LEU A 146 -14.80 10.83 19.50
C LEU A 146 -15.57 11.05 18.20
N ALA A 147 -15.55 10.06 17.32
CA ALA A 147 -16.22 10.04 16.02
C ALA A 147 -16.46 8.59 15.57
N GLU A 148 -17.43 8.41 14.68
CA GLU A 148 -17.67 7.16 13.97
C GLU A 148 -16.97 7.24 12.60
N VAL A 149 -16.22 6.20 12.20
CA VAL A 149 -15.78 6.07 10.80
C VAL A 149 -16.95 5.49 10.01
N LEU A 150 -17.69 6.34 9.29
CA LEU A 150 -18.91 5.92 8.60
C LEU A 150 -18.60 5.15 7.30
N GLY A 151 -17.53 5.54 6.61
CA GLY A 151 -17.14 4.93 5.35
C GLY A 151 -15.94 5.60 4.71
N TYR A 152 -15.43 4.99 3.65
CA TYR A 152 -14.31 5.51 2.87
C TYR A 152 -14.50 5.23 1.38
N GLY A 153 -13.78 5.97 0.54
CA GLY A 153 -13.70 5.72 -0.89
C GLY A 153 -12.28 5.90 -1.39
N LEU A 154 -11.82 4.94 -2.20
CA LEU A 154 -10.52 4.93 -2.83
C LEU A 154 -10.67 4.91 -4.36
N SER A 155 -9.77 5.54 -5.09
CA SER A 155 -9.78 5.47 -6.57
C SER A 155 -8.42 5.81 -7.19
N ALA A 156 -8.31 5.64 -8.50
CA ALA A 156 -7.21 6.15 -9.31
C ALA A 156 -7.69 7.22 -10.29
N ASP A 157 -6.83 8.19 -10.58
CA ASP A 157 -7.01 9.10 -11.72
C ASP A 157 -6.71 8.39 -13.05
N GLY A 158 -5.63 7.59 -13.10
CA GLY A 158 -5.15 6.96 -14.34
C GLY A 158 -4.74 7.98 -15.41
N TYR A 159 -4.22 9.14 -14.99
CA TYR A 159 -4.05 10.32 -15.87
C TYR A 159 -2.60 10.78 -16.06
N HIS A 160 -1.90 11.16 -14.98
CA HIS A 160 -0.54 11.72 -15.05
C HIS A 160 0.25 11.43 -13.76
N ALA A 161 1.59 11.39 -13.86
CA ALA A 161 2.46 11.05 -12.73
C ALA A 161 2.41 12.08 -11.59
N THR A 162 2.27 13.37 -11.90
CA THR A 162 2.33 14.46 -10.90
C THR A 162 1.14 15.43 -10.95
N ALA A 163 0.25 15.29 -11.94
CA ALA A 163 -0.85 16.21 -12.12
C ALA A 163 -2.17 15.46 -11.89
N PRO A 164 -3.12 16.05 -11.14
CA PRO A 164 -4.43 15.45 -11.00
C PRO A 164 -5.17 15.49 -12.34
N HIS A 165 -6.18 14.65 -12.48
CA HIS A 165 -7.13 14.80 -13.58
C HIS A 165 -7.77 16.20 -13.53
N PRO A 166 -7.74 16.99 -14.61
CA PRO A 166 -8.18 18.39 -14.60
C PRO A 166 -9.66 18.55 -14.17
N GLU A 167 -10.52 17.62 -14.59
CA GLU A 167 -11.93 17.58 -14.20
C GLU A 167 -12.18 16.95 -12.81
N GLY A 168 -11.14 16.52 -12.10
CA GLY A 168 -11.27 15.94 -10.76
C GLY A 168 -12.00 14.59 -10.72
N GLU A 169 -12.08 13.84 -11.83
CA GLU A 169 -12.91 12.64 -11.94
C GLU A 169 -12.56 11.55 -10.92
N GLY A 170 -11.27 11.28 -10.69
CA GLY A 170 -10.83 10.28 -9.72
C GLY A 170 -11.14 10.73 -8.29
N ALA A 171 -10.75 11.94 -7.92
CA ALA A 171 -11.15 12.53 -6.64
C ALA A 171 -12.68 12.47 -6.41
N ALA A 172 -13.48 12.74 -7.44
CA ALA A 172 -14.94 12.62 -7.35
C ALA A 172 -15.42 11.17 -7.16
N ARG A 173 -14.77 10.19 -7.79
CA ARG A 173 -15.03 8.76 -7.54
C ARG A 173 -14.72 8.38 -6.09
N ALA A 174 -13.61 8.85 -5.52
CA ALA A 174 -13.28 8.61 -4.12
C ALA A 174 -14.33 9.23 -3.17
N ILE A 175 -14.74 10.48 -3.40
CA ILE A 175 -15.77 11.15 -2.59
C ILE A 175 -17.11 10.40 -2.68
N ARG A 176 -17.57 10.06 -3.90
CA ARG A 176 -18.81 9.27 -4.09
C ARG A 176 -18.71 7.89 -3.44
N GLY A 177 -17.54 7.26 -3.50
CA GLY A 177 -17.25 6.00 -2.83
C GLY A 177 -17.45 6.10 -1.31
N ALA A 178 -16.93 7.16 -0.68
CA ALA A 178 -17.08 7.40 0.75
C ALA A 178 -18.53 7.68 1.15
N LEU A 179 -19.26 8.50 0.39
CA LEU A 179 -20.68 8.78 0.62
C LEU A 179 -21.52 7.49 0.51
N LYS A 180 -21.29 6.70 -0.54
CA LYS A 180 -21.96 5.40 -0.75
C LYS A 180 -21.64 4.42 0.38
N ALA A 181 -20.36 4.35 0.79
CA ALA A 181 -19.91 3.50 1.90
C ALA A 181 -20.57 3.88 3.23
N ALA A 182 -20.76 5.17 3.47
CA ALA A 182 -21.35 5.72 4.68
C ALA A 182 -22.89 5.69 4.70
N GLY A 183 -23.54 5.46 3.55
CA GLY A 183 -25.00 5.53 3.43
C GLY A 183 -25.55 6.94 3.60
N ILE A 184 -24.76 7.97 3.28
CA ILE A 184 -25.12 9.39 3.45
C ILE A 184 -25.18 10.12 2.11
N THR A 185 -25.92 11.22 2.06
CA THR A 185 -26.04 12.08 0.89
C THR A 185 -25.12 13.31 1.01
N PRO A 186 -24.80 14.01 -0.09
CA PRO A 186 -24.07 15.28 -0.03
C PRO A 186 -24.66 16.31 0.94
N GLY A 187 -25.99 16.36 1.07
CA GLY A 187 -26.67 17.30 1.96
C GLY A 187 -26.51 16.98 3.46
N ASP A 188 -26.04 15.78 3.80
CA ASP A 188 -25.79 15.37 5.18
C ASP A 188 -24.41 15.82 5.69
N VAL A 189 -23.51 16.20 4.77
CA VAL A 189 -22.14 16.61 5.07
C VAL A 189 -22.08 18.10 5.35
N GLY A 190 -21.76 18.46 6.60
CA GLY A 190 -21.64 19.86 7.01
C GLY A 190 -20.28 20.48 6.64
N TYR A 191 -19.22 19.67 6.62
CA TYR A 191 -17.86 20.15 6.47
C TYR A 191 -16.97 19.18 5.68
N ILE A 192 -16.08 19.74 4.87
CA ILE A 192 -15.01 19.02 4.16
C ILE A 192 -13.67 19.62 4.60
N ASN A 193 -12.81 18.80 5.19
CA ASN A 193 -11.38 19.09 5.24
C ASN A 193 -10.77 18.65 3.92
N GLY A 194 -10.46 19.60 3.05
CA GLY A 194 -10.00 19.34 1.71
C GLY A 194 -8.52 18.97 1.64
N HIS A 195 -8.11 18.37 0.52
CA HIS A 195 -6.71 18.15 0.23
C HIS A 195 -5.96 19.49 0.06
N GLY A 196 -6.57 20.50 -0.55
CA GLY A 196 -6.21 21.93 -0.56
C GLY A 196 -4.74 22.23 -0.29
N THR A 197 -3.89 22.04 -1.29
CA THR A 197 -2.44 22.21 -1.14
C THR A 197 -1.99 23.64 -1.36
N GLY A 198 -2.84 24.50 -1.96
CA GLY A 198 -2.44 25.81 -2.44
C GLY A 198 -1.83 25.78 -3.84
N THR A 199 -1.68 24.60 -4.45
CA THR A 199 -1.22 24.53 -5.85
C THR A 199 -2.39 24.79 -6.80
N PRO A 200 -2.21 25.59 -7.88
CA PRO A 200 -3.30 25.98 -8.78
C PRO A 200 -4.06 24.80 -9.38
N LYS A 201 -3.34 23.77 -9.84
CA LYS A 201 -3.94 22.59 -10.50
C LYS A 201 -4.72 21.72 -9.51
N ASN A 202 -4.15 21.46 -8.34
CA ASN A 202 -4.77 20.57 -7.36
C ASN A 202 -6.05 21.15 -6.79
N ASP A 203 -6.00 22.39 -6.32
CA ASP A 203 -7.16 23.01 -5.67
C ASP A 203 -8.32 23.20 -6.67
N SER A 204 -8.00 23.43 -7.95
CA SER A 204 -9.00 23.49 -9.02
C SER A 204 -9.61 22.11 -9.30
N ALA A 205 -8.79 21.06 -9.39
CA ALA A 205 -9.25 19.69 -9.59
C ALA A 205 -10.10 19.19 -8.42
N GLU A 206 -9.71 19.48 -7.18
CA GLU A 206 -10.51 19.17 -6.00
C GLU A 206 -11.83 19.94 -5.99
N SER A 207 -11.82 21.22 -6.38
CA SER A 207 -13.05 22.01 -6.51
C SER A 207 -14.01 21.38 -7.53
N ASN A 208 -13.48 20.95 -8.68
CA ASN A 208 -14.24 20.20 -9.68
C ASN A 208 -14.79 18.89 -9.12
N ALA A 209 -13.96 18.15 -8.37
CA ALA A 209 -14.33 16.87 -7.79
C ALA A 209 -15.48 17.00 -6.77
N VAL A 210 -15.40 17.98 -5.87
CA VAL A 210 -16.46 18.26 -4.89
C VAL A 210 -17.75 18.63 -5.63
N ARG A 211 -17.70 19.54 -6.61
CA ARG A 211 -18.90 19.88 -7.41
C ARG A 211 -19.50 18.67 -8.13
N ALA A 212 -18.66 17.82 -8.72
CA ALA A 212 -19.11 16.62 -9.43
C ALA A 212 -19.69 15.56 -8.49
N ALA A 213 -19.28 15.51 -7.22
CA ALA A 213 -19.79 14.56 -6.24
C ALA A 213 -21.00 15.09 -5.46
N PHE A 214 -21.07 16.40 -5.22
CA PHE A 214 -22.08 17.03 -4.35
C PHE A 214 -23.21 17.74 -5.10
N GLY A 215 -23.03 18.07 -6.38
CA GLY A 215 -24.00 18.87 -7.13
C GLY A 215 -24.24 20.23 -6.48
N GLU A 216 -25.51 20.62 -6.29
CA GLU A 216 -25.89 21.91 -5.69
C GLU A 216 -25.43 22.06 -4.23
N ALA A 217 -25.22 20.95 -3.50
CA ALA A 217 -24.75 21.01 -2.11
C ALA A 217 -23.33 21.58 -2.02
N ALA A 218 -22.51 21.45 -3.06
CA ALA A 218 -21.10 21.86 -3.07
C ALA A 218 -20.91 23.35 -2.71
N GLN A 219 -21.83 24.22 -3.13
CA GLN A 219 -21.75 25.67 -2.87
C GLN A 219 -22.11 26.05 -1.43
N LYS A 220 -22.70 25.13 -0.66
CA LYS A 220 -23.19 25.36 0.71
C LYS A 220 -22.40 24.59 1.75
N THR A 221 -21.62 23.59 1.34
CA THR A 221 -20.80 22.79 2.26
C THR A 221 -19.52 23.53 2.60
N ALA A 222 -19.30 23.71 3.91
CA ALA A 222 -18.10 24.34 4.42
C ALA A 222 -16.84 23.58 3.98
N LEU A 223 -15.82 24.31 3.53
CA LEU A 223 -14.54 23.74 3.13
C LEU A 223 -13.39 24.52 3.78
N SER A 224 -12.38 23.81 4.27
CA SER A 224 -11.08 24.42 4.53
C SER A 224 -9.93 23.46 4.26
N SER A 225 -8.70 23.92 4.47
CA SER A 225 -7.52 23.06 4.43
C SER A 225 -6.60 23.38 5.59
N SER A 226 -6.32 22.37 6.42
CA SER A 226 -5.36 22.51 7.52
C SER A 226 -3.93 22.78 7.05
N LYS A 227 -3.60 22.48 5.78
CA LYS A 227 -2.26 22.68 5.21
C LYS A 227 -1.84 24.14 5.15
N SER A 228 -2.78 25.09 5.17
CA SER A 228 -2.45 26.52 5.26
C SER A 228 -1.76 26.90 6.58
N MET A 229 -1.96 26.12 7.63
CA MET A 229 -1.46 26.40 8.98
C MET A 229 -0.23 25.56 9.34
N ILE A 230 -0.22 24.29 8.95
CA ILE A 230 0.83 23.32 9.36
C ILE A 230 1.70 22.85 8.19
N GLY A 231 1.46 23.37 6.99
CA GLY A 231 2.09 22.88 5.77
C GLY A 231 1.57 21.50 5.34
N HIS A 232 2.05 21.04 4.20
CA HIS A 232 1.76 19.72 3.70
C HIS A 232 2.65 18.67 4.37
N LEU A 233 2.05 17.87 5.26
CA LEU A 233 2.76 16.86 6.06
C LEU A 233 3.02 15.53 5.32
N LEU A 234 3.06 15.57 3.98
CA LEU A 234 3.34 14.41 3.14
C LEU A 234 2.42 13.22 3.48
N GLY A 235 2.96 12.04 3.79
CA GLY A 235 2.20 10.84 4.14
C GLY A 235 1.50 10.90 5.50
N ALA A 236 1.90 11.81 6.39
CA ALA A 236 1.19 12.07 7.65
C ALA A 236 -0.07 12.91 7.46
N ALA A 237 -0.21 13.60 6.32
CA ALA A 237 -1.27 14.57 6.07
C ALA A 237 -2.66 13.98 6.33
N GLY A 238 -2.98 12.83 5.74
CA GLY A 238 -4.30 12.19 5.93
C GLY A 238 -4.63 11.80 7.37
N ALA A 239 -3.64 11.46 8.19
CA ALA A 239 -3.87 11.13 9.59
C ALA A 239 -4.16 12.39 10.42
N VAL A 240 -3.37 13.46 10.23
CA VAL A 240 -3.57 14.72 10.93
C VAL A 240 -4.84 15.42 10.46
N GLU A 241 -5.16 15.36 9.17
CA GLU A 241 -6.40 15.89 8.59
C GLU A 241 -7.64 15.16 9.07
N ALA A 242 -7.57 13.83 9.26
CA ALA A 242 -8.62 13.08 9.92
C ALA A 242 -8.82 13.54 11.37
N ILE A 243 -7.74 13.74 12.13
CA ILE A 243 -7.83 14.28 13.51
C ILE A 243 -8.47 15.67 13.51
N VAL A 244 -8.06 16.57 12.61
CA VAL A 244 -8.67 17.90 12.46
C VAL A 244 -10.16 17.79 12.11
N THR A 245 -10.54 16.86 11.23
CA THR A 245 -11.94 16.61 10.84
C THR A 245 -12.78 16.10 12.01
N VAL A 246 -12.25 15.17 12.80
CA VAL A 246 -12.89 14.67 14.02
C VAL A 246 -13.02 15.78 15.05
N LYS A 247 -11.99 16.62 15.22
CA LYS A 247 -12.04 17.77 16.12
C LYS A 247 -13.08 18.81 15.68
N ALA A 248 -13.23 19.04 14.39
CA ALA A 248 -14.29 19.91 13.85
C ALA A 248 -15.69 19.40 14.20
N LEU A 249 -15.92 18.08 14.11
CA LEU A 249 -17.17 17.45 14.56
C LEU A 249 -17.36 17.57 16.08
N VAL A 250 -16.34 17.31 16.89
CA VAL A 250 -16.47 17.37 18.36
C VAL A 250 -16.71 18.80 18.86
N GLU A 251 -16.04 19.78 18.25
CA GLU A 251 -16.12 21.19 18.64
C GLU A 251 -17.20 21.97 17.88
N GLN A 252 -17.90 21.31 16.94
CA GLN A 252 -18.94 21.91 16.09
C GLN A 252 -18.47 23.22 15.44
N THR A 253 -17.23 23.20 14.96
CA THR A 253 -16.54 24.38 14.40
C THR A 253 -15.74 23.94 13.18
N ALA A 254 -16.01 24.53 12.02
CA ALA A 254 -15.18 24.37 10.83
C ALA A 254 -13.88 25.19 10.97
N PRO A 255 -12.69 24.56 10.93
CA PRO A 255 -11.41 25.26 11.03
C PRO A 255 -11.21 26.26 9.88
N PRO A 256 -10.43 27.34 10.09
CA PRO A 256 -10.13 28.29 9.04
C PRO A 256 -9.12 27.75 8.02
N THR A 257 -9.14 28.36 6.84
CA THR A 257 -8.03 28.38 5.88
C THR A 257 -7.29 29.69 6.09
N ALA A 258 -6.05 29.60 6.57
CA ALA A 258 -5.18 30.75 6.80
C ALA A 258 -4.64 31.33 5.48
N ASN A 259 -4.17 32.58 5.53
CA ASN A 259 -3.55 33.31 4.41
C ASN A 259 -4.52 33.58 3.24
N PHE A 260 -5.83 33.58 3.50
CA PHE A 260 -6.83 33.69 2.46
C PHE A 260 -6.93 35.15 1.97
N THR A 261 -6.72 35.41 0.67
CA THR A 261 -6.73 36.79 0.14
C THR A 261 -7.98 37.11 -0.68
N GLY A 262 -8.87 36.12 -0.83
CA GLY A 262 -10.15 36.23 -1.48
C GLY A 262 -10.52 34.98 -2.27
N THR A 263 -11.82 34.78 -2.45
CA THR A 263 -12.37 33.61 -3.14
C THR A 263 -11.91 33.56 -4.59
N ASP A 264 -11.38 32.42 -5.02
CA ASP A 264 -11.25 32.11 -6.44
C ASP A 264 -12.64 31.76 -7.01
N PRO A 265 -13.21 32.55 -7.93
CA PRO A 265 -14.50 32.23 -8.53
C PRO A 265 -14.52 30.87 -9.25
N LYS A 266 -13.35 30.36 -9.68
CA LYS A 266 -13.23 29.03 -10.30
C LYS A 266 -13.33 27.89 -9.28
N CYS A 267 -12.98 28.14 -8.02
CA CYS A 267 -13.18 27.16 -6.94
C CYS A 267 -14.67 26.98 -6.65
N GLY A 268 -15.44 28.08 -6.50
CA GLY A 268 -16.90 27.99 -6.37
C GLY A 268 -17.40 27.11 -5.22
N LEU A 269 -16.63 27.04 -4.14
CA LEU A 269 -16.93 26.33 -2.89
C LEU A 269 -16.97 27.34 -1.72
N ASP A 270 -17.63 26.96 -0.64
CA ASP A 270 -17.76 27.78 0.58
C ASP A 270 -16.53 27.62 1.49
N ALA A 271 -15.43 28.25 1.08
CA ALA A 271 -14.19 28.27 1.86
C ALA A 271 -14.38 29.03 3.18
N VAL A 272 -13.82 28.52 4.28
CA VAL A 272 -13.80 29.19 5.60
C VAL A 272 -12.52 30.02 5.72
N PRO A 273 -12.55 31.36 5.63
CA PRO A 273 -11.34 32.18 5.60
C PRO A 273 -10.93 32.68 6.99
N ASP A 274 -9.66 32.52 7.35
CA ASP A 274 -8.90 33.12 8.47
C ASP A 274 -9.42 32.92 9.92
N THR A 275 -10.72 32.82 10.14
CA THR A 275 -11.36 32.58 11.44
C THR A 275 -12.26 31.34 11.35
N GLY A 276 -12.19 30.47 12.37
CA GLY A 276 -13.05 29.30 12.44
C GLY A 276 -14.52 29.69 12.46
N ARG A 277 -15.37 28.87 11.84
CA ARG A 277 -16.81 29.09 11.74
C ARG A 277 -17.56 28.06 12.57
N GLU A 278 -18.28 28.52 13.60
CA GLU A 278 -19.23 27.68 14.31
C GLU A 278 -20.28 27.13 13.33
N LEU A 279 -20.44 25.81 13.32
CA LEU A 279 -21.28 25.12 12.36
C LEU A 279 -21.79 23.81 12.97
N ALA A 280 -23.10 23.73 13.18
CA ALA A 280 -23.73 22.49 13.57
C ALA A 280 -23.55 21.45 12.45
N MET A 281 -22.94 20.31 12.77
CA MET A 281 -22.62 19.27 11.79
C MET A 281 -22.72 17.87 12.38
N ASN A 282 -23.26 16.95 11.60
CA ASN A 282 -23.38 15.54 11.97
C ASN A 282 -22.38 14.65 11.23
N ALA A 283 -21.96 15.04 10.02
CA ALA A 283 -20.96 14.33 9.24
C ALA A 283 -19.97 15.31 8.59
N ALA A 284 -18.74 14.84 8.44
CA ALA A 284 -17.67 15.56 7.76
C ALA A 284 -16.79 14.62 6.92
N LEU A 285 -16.19 15.15 5.85
CA LEU A 285 -15.27 14.40 4.99
C LEU A 285 -13.83 14.89 5.16
N SER A 286 -12.87 13.97 5.05
CA SER A 286 -11.44 14.25 4.93
C SER A 286 -10.93 13.76 3.58
N ASN A 287 -10.50 14.68 2.72
CA ASN A 287 -10.02 14.39 1.36
C ASN A 287 -8.50 14.38 1.26
N ASN A 288 -7.95 13.36 0.60
CA ASN A 288 -6.51 13.22 0.37
C ASN A 288 -6.23 12.68 -1.03
N PHE A 289 -5.58 13.49 -1.88
CA PHE A 289 -5.31 13.14 -3.28
C PHE A 289 -3.81 13.12 -3.54
N ALA A 290 -3.28 11.97 -3.96
CA ALA A 290 -1.84 11.76 -4.04
C ALA A 290 -1.26 12.02 -5.42
N PHE A 291 0.06 12.27 -5.47
CA PHE A 291 0.85 12.05 -6.68
C PHE A 291 0.61 10.64 -7.23
N ALA A 292 0.77 10.50 -8.55
CA ALA A 292 0.40 9.30 -9.31
C ALA A 292 -1.11 8.94 -9.25
N GLY A 293 -1.95 9.84 -8.72
CA GLY A 293 -3.40 9.82 -8.88
C GLY A 293 -4.17 8.89 -7.95
N ALA A 294 -3.57 8.43 -6.85
CA ALA A 294 -4.26 7.59 -5.87
C ALA A 294 -5.03 8.47 -4.86
N ASN A 295 -6.35 8.35 -4.85
CA ASN A 295 -7.24 9.24 -4.11
C ASN A 295 -7.92 8.51 -2.95
N ALA A 296 -8.04 9.18 -1.81
CA ALA A 296 -8.81 8.72 -0.66
C ALA A 296 -9.75 9.79 -0.13
N CYS A 297 -10.92 9.37 0.32
CA CYS A 297 -11.85 10.17 1.11
C CYS A 297 -12.36 9.34 2.28
N VAL A 298 -12.36 9.89 3.49
CA VAL A 298 -12.90 9.23 4.70
C VAL A 298 -14.05 10.08 5.24
N ALA A 299 -15.17 9.43 5.52
CA ALA A 299 -16.36 10.05 6.10
C ALA A 299 -16.42 9.75 7.61
N PHE A 300 -16.59 10.80 8.41
CA PHE A 300 -16.73 10.72 9.87
C PHE A 300 -18.11 11.21 10.30
N GLY A 301 -18.68 10.55 11.31
CA GLY A 301 -19.95 10.89 11.95
C GLY A 301 -19.77 11.34 13.39
N TRP A 302 -20.59 12.28 13.85
CA TRP A 302 -20.59 12.73 15.23
C TRP A 302 -21.51 11.85 16.11
N PRO A 303 -20.97 11.13 17.11
CA PRO A 303 -21.73 10.11 17.86
C PRO A 303 -22.84 10.70 18.75
N SER A 304 -22.75 11.99 19.11
CA SER A 304 -23.74 12.70 19.93
C SER A 304 -24.79 13.45 19.11
N GLY A 305 -24.67 13.44 17.78
CA GLY A 305 -25.61 14.08 16.86
C GLY A 305 -26.61 13.09 16.24
N ARG A 306 -27.02 13.37 15.00
CA ARG A 306 -27.78 12.41 14.19
C ARG A 306 -26.87 11.21 13.86
N ARG A 307 -27.22 10.04 14.38
CA ARG A 307 -26.60 8.77 13.96
C ARG A 307 -26.99 8.42 12.53
N PHE A 308 -26.03 7.88 11.79
CA PHE A 308 -26.25 7.37 10.44
C PHE A 308 -26.28 5.84 10.44
N THR A 309 -27.15 5.27 9.62
CA THR A 309 -27.15 3.83 9.38
C THR A 309 -26.16 3.53 8.27
N VAL A 310 -24.99 3.00 8.65
CA VAL A 310 -24.02 2.49 7.68
C VAL A 310 -24.65 1.28 6.96
N PRO A 311 -24.56 1.19 5.62
CA PRO A 311 -25.04 0.04 4.87
C PRO A 311 -24.47 -1.28 5.42
N ALA A 312 -25.30 -2.31 5.45
CA ALA A 312 -24.84 -3.64 5.81
C ALA A 312 -23.74 -4.11 4.84
N PRO A 313 -22.81 -4.97 5.29
CA PRO A 313 -21.86 -5.64 4.40
C PRO A 313 -22.59 -6.31 3.23
N PRO A 314 -21.97 -6.36 2.04
CA PRO A 314 -22.57 -7.04 0.90
C PRO A 314 -22.79 -8.54 1.18
N ALA A 315 -23.60 -9.18 0.35
CA ALA A 315 -23.84 -10.61 0.42
C ALA A 315 -22.54 -11.42 0.28
N ALA A 316 -22.54 -12.64 0.81
CA ALA A 316 -21.40 -13.55 0.71
C ALA A 316 -20.97 -13.71 -0.77
N GLU A 317 -19.70 -13.47 -1.01
CA GLU A 317 -19.06 -13.46 -2.33
C GLU A 317 -17.72 -14.19 -2.19
N LYS A 318 -17.27 -14.84 -3.27
CA LYS A 318 -15.94 -15.45 -3.31
C LYS A 318 -14.98 -14.58 -4.09
N VAL A 319 -13.70 -14.62 -3.69
CA VAL A 319 -12.62 -14.02 -4.46
C VAL A 319 -11.88 -15.12 -5.20
N VAL A 320 -11.68 -14.92 -6.50
CA VAL A 320 -11.04 -15.87 -7.39
C VAL A 320 -9.83 -15.27 -8.07
N ILE A 321 -8.85 -16.12 -8.39
CA ILE A 321 -7.70 -15.77 -9.22
C ILE A 321 -8.01 -16.22 -10.64
N THR A 322 -7.99 -15.29 -11.60
CA THR A 322 -8.30 -15.56 -13.01
C THR A 322 -7.10 -15.43 -13.93
N GLY A 323 -6.04 -14.77 -13.47
CA GLY A 323 -4.81 -14.61 -14.23
C GLY A 323 -3.61 -14.32 -13.35
N GLY A 324 -2.44 -14.52 -13.93
CA GLY A 324 -1.17 -14.24 -13.28
C GLY A 324 0.01 -14.31 -14.23
N ALA A 325 1.06 -13.56 -13.92
CA ALA A 325 2.28 -13.49 -14.71
C ALA A 325 3.50 -13.30 -13.81
N ALA A 326 4.66 -13.77 -14.28
CA ALA A 326 5.92 -13.70 -13.56
C ALA A 326 7.05 -13.26 -14.49
N LEU A 327 7.71 -12.16 -14.15
CA LEU A 327 8.95 -11.68 -14.76
C LEU A 327 10.06 -11.86 -13.73
N THR A 328 10.91 -12.85 -13.93
CA THR A 328 11.85 -13.32 -12.89
C THR A 328 13.23 -13.62 -13.50
N PRO A 329 14.24 -13.90 -12.68
CA PRO A 329 15.53 -14.37 -13.19
C PRO A 329 15.44 -15.76 -13.84
N ALA A 330 14.36 -16.52 -13.62
CA ALA A 330 14.10 -17.78 -14.30
C ALA A 330 13.70 -17.59 -15.76
N GLY A 331 13.25 -16.38 -16.12
CA GLY A 331 12.69 -16.03 -17.42
C GLY A 331 11.30 -15.39 -17.30
N ASP A 332 10.69 -15.16 -18.45
CA ASP A 332 9.33 -14.65 -18.61
C ASP A 332 8.31 -15.79 -18.59
N GLY A 333 7.29 -15.67 -17.73
CA GLY A 333 6.12 -16.52 -17.71
C GLY A 333 6.16 -17.68 -16.72
N LEU A 334 4.98 -18.26 -16.50
CA LEU A 334 4.74 -19.32 -15.51
C LEU A 334 5.55 -20.59 -15.79
N LYS A 335 5.71 -20.95 -17.06
CA LYS A 335 6.46 -22.12 -17.49
C LYS A 335 7.94 -22.02 -17.11
N ALA A 336 8.57 -20.88 -17.37
CA ALA A 336 9.98 -20.66 -17.05
C ALA A 336 10.22 -20.73 -15.54
N LEU A 337 9.34 -20.10 -14.76
CA LEU A 337 9.37 -20.15 -13.30
C LEU A 337 9.24 -21.58 -12.76
N TRP A 338 8.26 -22.34 -13.26
CA TRP A 338 8.03 -23.73 -12.87
C TRP A 338 9.21 -24.65 -13.21
N GLU A 339 9.74 -24.55 -14.43
CA GLU A 339 10.87 -25.38 -14.87
C GLU A 339 12.14 -25.10 -14.05
N ALA A 340 12.41 -23.85 -13.72
CA ALA A 340 13.55 -23.49 -12.88
C ALA A 340 13.41 -24.08 -11.46
N TRP A 341 12.22 -24.02 -10.87
CA TRP A 341 11.96 -24.60 -9.55
C TRP A 341 12.11 -26.12 -9.55
N ARG A 342 11.44 -26.79 -10.50
CA ARG A 342 11.45 -28.26 -10.61
C ARG A 342 12.85 -28.83 -10.84
N GLN A 343 13.72 -28.08 -11.53
CA GLN A 343 15.11 -28.49 -11.79
C GLN A 343 16.07 -28.18 -10.65
N GLY A 344 15.63 -27.49 -9.59
CA GLY A 344 16.53 -27.07 -8.51
C GLY A 344 17.58 -26.06 -8.98
N ARG A 345 17.29 -25.26 -10.02
CA ARG A 345 18.28 -24.38 -10.64
C ARG A 345 18.55 -23.16 -9.77
N ARG A 346 19.74 -23.09 -9.17
CA ARG A 346 20.17 -21.91 -8.41
C ARG A 346 20.48 -20.73 -9.35
N LEU A 347 19.65 -19.70 -9.32
CA LEU A 347 19.73 -18.53 -10.20
C LEU A 347 20.78 -17.52 -9.71
N GLY A 348 21.14 -16.57 -10.58
CA GLY A 348 22.01 -15.42 -10.25
C GLY A 348 23.52 -15.65 -10.37
N THR A 349 24.28 -14.62 -9.98
CA THR A 349 25.74 -14.56 -9.98
C THR A 349 26.25 -13.98 -8.66
N ASP A 350 27.47 -14.33 -8.25
CA ASP A 350 28.07 -13.79 -7.03
C ASP A 350 28.70 -12.41 -7.32
N GLU A 351 28.30 -11.40 -6.55
CA GLU A 351 28.71 -10.00 -6.68
C GLU A 351 29.14 -9.45 -5.30
N ASP A 352 30.46 -9.33 -5.09
CA ASP A 352 31.07 -8.86 -3.84
C ASP A 352 30.53 -9.57 -2.58
N GLY A 353 30.45 -10.91 -2.61
CA GLY A 353 30.02 -11.73 -1.48
C GLY A 353 28.50 -11.88 -1.32
N LEU A 354 27.69 -11.27 -2.20
CA LEU A 354 26.25 -11.47 -2.26
C LEU A 354 25.86 -12.13 -3.59
N ARG A 355 25.00 -13.15 -3.56
CA ARG A 355 24.44 -13.73 -4.78
C ARG A 355 23.23 -12.94 -5.24
N VAL A 356 23.26 -12.46 -6.49
CA VAL A 356 22.26 -11.54 -7.05
C VAL A 356 21.67 -12.14 -8.32
N ALA A 357 20.35 -12.13 -8.43
CA ALA A 357 19.61 -12.61 -9.60
C ALA A 357 18.70 -11.50 -10.15
N ARG A 358 18.90 -11.07 -11.38
CA ARG A 358 18.12 -9.97 -12.00
C ARG A 358 17.06 -10.52 -12.95
N ALA A 359 15.91 -9.86 -13.00
CA ALA A 359 14.79 -10.31 -13.80
C ALA A 359 15.05 -10.01 -15.29
N VAL A 360 14.78 -11.00 -16.15
CA VAL A 360 15.03 -10.90 -17.59
C VAL A 360 13.70 -10.75 -18.31
N PHE A 361 13.49 -9.62 -18.97
CA PHE A 361 12.30 -9.33 -19.79
C PHE A 361 12.61 -8.21 -20.79
N ASP A 362 11.79 -8.07 -21.83
CA ASP A 362 11.87 -6.95 -22.77
C ASP A 362 10.79 -5.89 -22.43
N PRO A 363 11.15 -4.73 -21.87
CA PRO A 363 10.19 -3.66 -21.62
C PRO A 363 9.54 -3.14 -22.90
N ALA A 364 10.20 -3.23 -24.07
CA ALA A 364 9.69 -2.70 -25.33
C ALA A 364 8.48 -3.49 -25.84
N ALA A 365 8.35 -4.77 -25.46
CA ALA A 365 7.17 -5.58 -25.75
C ALA A 365 5.90 -5.06 -25.03
N HIS A 366 6.08 -4.34 -23.92
CA HIS A 366 4.97 -3.89 -23.08
C HIS A 366 4.79 -2.38 -23.05
N ILE A 367 5.80 -1.58 -23.40
CA ILE A 367 5.81 -0.15 -23.11
C ILE A 367 6.43 0.65 -24.27
N GLY A 368 5.73 1.71 -24.70
CA GLY A 368 6.20 2.61 -25.74
C GLY A 368 7.52 3.30 -25.39
N ALA A 369 8.34 3.59 -26.39
CA ALA A 369 9.70 4.14 -26.19
C ALA A 369 9.73 5.46 -25.41
N ARG A 370 8.70 6.30 -25.55
CA ARG A 370 8.58 7.58 -24.82
C ARG A 370 8.41 7.34 -23.32
N ASP A 371 7.50 6.44 -22.95
CA ASP A 371 7.14 6.21 -21.55
C ASP A 371 8.22 5.41 -20.83
N ARG A 372 8.88 4.47 -21.52
CA ARG A 372 10.05 3.75 -20.99
C ARG A 372 11.18 4.68 -20.52
N ARG A 373 11.36 5.83 -21.16
CA ARG A 373 12.39 6.81 -20.77
C ARG A 373 12.03 7.60 -19.52
N ARG A 374 10.75 7.60 -19.13
CA ARG A 374 10.22 8.37 -17.99
C ARG A 374 9.91 7.49 -16.79
N MET A 375 9.76 6.19 -17.00
CA MET A 375 9.53 5.20 -15.95
C MET A 375 10.82 4.59 -15.47
N ASP A 376 10.90 4.41 -14.17
CA ASP A 376 11.95 3.63 -13.54
C ASP A 376 11.77 2.12 -13.75
N ARG A 377 12.80 1.36 -13.40
CA ARG A 377 12.85 -0.10 -13.54
C ARG A 377 11.70 -0.78 -12.81
N LEU A 378 11.36 -0.30 -11.62
CA LEU A 378 10.28 -0.83 -10.78
C LEU A 378 8.91 -0.67 -11.47
N SER A 379 8.62 0.52 -12.00
CA SER A 379 7.39 0.79 -12.75
C SER A 379 7.31 -0.02 -14.04
N GLN A 380 8.45 -0.23 -14.73
CA GLN A 380 8.49 -1.07 -15.92
C GLN A 380 8.14 -2.54 -15.61
N LEU A 381 8.62 -3.10 -14.50
CA LEU A 381 8.22 -4.44 -14.02
C LEU A 381 6.72 -4.49 -13.73
N ALA A 382 6.21 -3.48 -13.02
CA ALA A 382 4.80 -3.43 -12.63
C ALA A 382 3.89 -3.41 -13.85
N VAL A 383 4.15 -2.51 -14.81
CA VAL A 383 3.34 -2.38 -16.03
C VAL A 383 3.43 -3.63 -16.89
N ALA A 384 4.62 -4.19 -17.10
CA ALA A 384 4.81 -5.38 -17.93
C ALA A 384 4.13 -6.61 -17.32
N SER A 385 4.34 -6.87 -16.02
CA SER A 385 3.71 -8.00 -15.32
C SER A 385 2.19 -7.87 -15.26
N CYS A 386 1.64 -6.68 -14.99
CA CYS A 386 0.18 -6.45 -15.01
C CYS A 386 -0.42 -6.65 -16.41
N ARG A 387 0.23 -6.18 -17.48
CA ARG A 387 -0.23 -6.41 -18.86
C ARG A 387 -0.26 -7.89 -19.20
N ALA A 388 0.79 -8.64 -18.83
CA ALA A 388 0.83 -10.08 -19.03
C ALA A 388 -0.24 -10.82 -18.20
N ALA A 389 -0.47 -10.40 -16.95
CA ALA A 389 -1.49 -11.00 -16.09
C ALA A 389 -2.92 -10.72 -16.59
N LEU A 390 -3.21 -9.50 -17.06
CA LEU A 390 -4.47 -9.16 -17.73
C LEU A 390 -4.70 -9.98 -19.00
N ALA A 391 -3.66 -10.16 -19.81
CA ALA A 391 -3.72 -10.99 -21.00
C ALA A 391 -4.01 -12.46 -20.64
N HIS A 392 -3.40 -12.99 -19.59
CA HIS A 392 -3.69 -14.33 -19.08
C HIS A 392 -5.14 -14.46 -18.58
N ALA A 393 -5.66 -13.44 -17.88
CA ALA A 393 -7.04 -13.41 -17.39
C ALA A 393 -8.11 -13.19 -18.48
N GLY A 394 -7.71 -12.69 -19.67
CA GLY A 394 -8.63 -12.19 -20.68
C GLY A 394 -9.46 -10.99 -20.18
N LEU A 395 -8.89 -10.15 -19.31
CA LEU A 395 -9.56 -9.00 -18.70
C LEU A 395 -9.05 -7.69 -19.32
N LYS A 396 -9.96 -6.75 -19.59
CA LYS A 396 -9.62 -5.36 -19.92
C LYS A 396 -9.94 -4.48 -18.72
N ALA A 397 -8.94 -3.80 -18.19
CA ALA A 397 -9.13 -2.92 -17.03
C ALA A 397 -9.95 -1.66 -17.38
N ASP A 398 -10.66 -1.15 -16.38
CA ASP A 398 -11.60 -0.03 -16.48
C ASP A 398 -11.76 0.71 -15.14
N GLU A 399 -12.87 1.45 -14.97
CA GLU A 399 -13.15 2.20 -13.74
C GLU A 399 -13.50 1.33 -12.51
N HIS A 400 -13.84 0.07 -12.73
CA HIS A 400 -14.14 -0.91 -11.69
C HIS A 400 -12.94 -1.81 -11.36
N THR A 401 -11.84 -1.64 -12.08
CA THR A 401 -10.59 -2.34 -11.86
C THR A 401 -9.67 -1.53 -10.94
N GLY A 402 -9.27 -2.11 -9.81
CA GLY A 402 -8.32 -1.54 -8.86
C GLY A 402 -6.87 -1.99 -9.08
N VAL A 403 -5.94 -1.35 -8.38
CA VAL A 403 -4.50 -1.70 -8.36
C VAL A 403 -3.99 -1.67 -6.92
N VAL A 404 -3.60 -2.82 -6.38
CA VAL A 404 -2.96 -2.91 -5.06
C VAL A 404 -1.54 -3.43 -5.25
N LEU A 405 -0.57 -2.53 -5.16
CA LEU A 405 0.84 -2.85 -5.37
C LEU A 405 1.55 -3.19 -4.07
N GLY A 406 2.28 -4.31 -4.04
CA GLY A 406 3.19 -4.69 -2.97
C GLY A 406 4.65 -4.42 -3.34
N THR A 407 5.42 -3.79 -2.46
CA THR A 407 6.89 -3.72 -2.61
C THR A 407 7.56 -3.65 -1.24
N GLY A 408 8.65 -4.39 -1.07
CA GLY A 408 9.44 -4.43 0.15
C GLY A 408 10.53 -3.37 0.16
N LEU A 409 11.17 -3.11 -0.98
CA LEU A 409 12.25 -2.13 -1.10
C LEU A 409 11.75 -0.76 -1.57
N GLY A 410 10.78 -0.74 -2.50
CA GLY A 410 10.34 0.47 -3.16
C GLY A 410 11.32 0.98 -4.23
N PRO A 411 11.18 2.25 -4.65
CA PRO A 411 11.91 2.81 -5.79
C PRO A 411 13.31 3.29 -5.39
N MET A 412 14.08 2.45 -4.68
CA MET A 412 15.38 2.83 -4.12
C MET A 412 16.37 3.34 -5.16
N ARG A 413 16.37 2.77 -6.37
CA ARG A 413 17.18 3.29 -7.49
C ARG A 413 16.85 4.74 -7.83
N SER A 414 15.56 5.05 -7.98
CA SER A 414 15.12 6.41 -8.28
C SER A 414 15.41 7.38 -7.13
N ILE A 415 15.24 6.91 -5.89
CA ILE A 415 15.63 7.66 -4.69
C ILE A 415 17.13 7.97 -4.73
N GLU A 416 17.99 7.00 -5.00
CA GLU A 416 19.45 7.19 -5.12
C GLU A 416 19.83 8.15 -6.25
N ASP A 417 19.26 7.94 -7.45
CA ASP A 417 19.52 8.77 -8.64
C ASP A 417 19.11 10.23 -8.43
N PHE A 418 18.13 10.50 -7.56
CA PHE A 418 17.73 11.84 -7.18
C PHE A 418 18.53 12.39 -5.99
N LEU A 419 18.67 11.59 -4.92
CA LEU A 419 19.26 11.99 -3.65
C LEU A 419 20.75 12.28 -3.77
N LEU A 420 21.53 11.40 -4.42
CA LEU A 420 22.98 11.50 -4.44
C LEU A 420 23.47 12.79 -5.13
N PRO A 421 22.91 13.22 -6.28
CA PRO A 421 23.22 14.54 -6.86
C PRO A 421 22.86 15.72 -5.98
N VAL A 422 21.69 15.66 -5.29
CA VAL A 422 21.23 16.72 -4.37
C VAL A 422 22.20 16.88 -3.20
N LEU A 423 22.59 15.76 -2.56
CA LEU A 423 23.62 15.79 -1.52
C LEU A 423 24.97 16.24 -2.09
N GLY A 424 25.25 15.90 -3.35
CA GLY A 424 26.49 16.17 -4.07
C GLY A 424 26.79 17.64 -4.30
N GLY A 425 25.74 18.44 -4.52
CA GLY A 425 25.85 19.88 -4.77
C GLY A 425 24.78 20.66 -4.03
N CYS A 426 23.79 21.18 -4.76
CA CYS A 426 22.68 21.93 -4.18
C CYS A 426 21.32 21.33 -4.60
N PRO A 427 20.20 21.74 -3.97
CA PRO A 427 18.86 21.26 -4.32
C PRO A 427 18.50 21.37 -5.81
N ALA A 428 19.09 22.31 -6.56
CA ALA A 428 18.86 22.48 -8.00
C ALA A 428 19.44 21.34 -8.87
N HIS A 429 20.26 20.45 -8.30
CA HIS A 429 20.76 19.27 -9.01
C HIS A 429 19.76 18.10 -8.99
N GLY A 430 18.66 18.20 -8.26
CA GLY A 430 17.57 17.24 -8.31
C GLY A 430 16.85 17.29 -9.66
N SER A 431 16.78 16.16 -10.36
CA SER A 431 16.11 16.08 -11.66
C SER A 431 14.59 16.02 -11.51
N PRO A 432 13.82 16.99 -12.08
CA PRO A 432 12.36 16.94 -12.04
C PRO A 432 11.77 15.79 -12.86
N ALA A 433 12.56 15.15 -13.73
CA ALA A 433 12.15 13.96 -14.46
C ALA A 433 12.27 12.68 -13.62
N VAL A 434 13.12 12.68 -12.58
CA VAL A 434 13.36 11.52 -11.71
C VAL A 434 12.49 11.58 -10.45
N PHE A 435 12.31 12.77 -9.87
CA PHE A 435 11.56 12.94 -8.62
C PHE A 435 10.17 12.26 -8.58
N PRO A 436 9.35 12.28 -9.66
CA PRO A 436 8.06 11.59 -9.65
C PRO A 436 8.16 10.08 -9.45
N ASN A 437 9.31 9.47 -9.74
CA ASN A 437 9.55 8.04 -9.55
C ASN A 437 10.09 7.73 -8.14
N THR A 438 10.41 8.72 -7.30
CA THR A 438 10.95 8.48 -5.95
C THR A 438 9.88 8.15 -4.92
N VAL A 439 8.61 8.36 -5.25
CA VAL A 439 7.48 8.02 -4.36
C VAL A 439 7.07 6.55 -4.55
N PHE A 440 6.82 5.85 -3.45
CA PHE A 440 6.53 4.41 -3.46
C PHE A 440 5.34 4.02 -4.34
N ASN A 441 4.33 4.89 -4.47
CA ASN A 441 3.15 4.61 -5.28
C ASN A 441 3.28 4.97 -6.77
N ALA A 442 4.45 5.44 -7.22
CA ALA A 442 4.68 5.75 -8.63
C ALA A 442 4.34 4.55 -9.52
N ALA A 443 4.84 3.36 -9.19
CA ALA A 443 4.60 2.14 -9.96
C ALA A 443 3.11 1.77 -10.05
N ALA A 444 2.34 1.95 -8.97
CA ALA A 444 0.89 1.69 -8.98
C ALA A 444 0.15 2.67 -9.91
N GLY A 445 0.51 3.96 -9.87
CA GLY A 445 -0.03 4.95 -10.78
C GLY A 445 0.36 4.70 -12.24
N GLN A 446 1.58 4.24 -12.50
CA GLN A 446 2.02 3.84 -13.85
C GLN A 446 1.20 2.65 -14.38
N VAL A 447 0.95 1.65 -13.54
CA VAL A 447 0.03 0.55 -13.89
C VAL A 447 -1.35 1.12 -14.24
N ALA A 448 -1.95 1.93 -13.36
CA ALA A 448 -3.27 2.51 -13.57
C ALA A 448 -3.36 3.29 -14.90
N MET A 449 -2.39 4.17 -15.19
CA MET A 449 -2.30 4.92 -16.44
C MET A 449 -2.17 4.03 -17.67
N HIS A 450 -1.33 2.99 -17.60
CA HIS A 450 -0.99 2.19 -18.78
C HIS A 450 -1.96 1.05 -19.08
N VAL A 451 -2.78 0.63 -18.11
CA VAL A 451 -3.81 -0.40 -18.30
C VAL A 451 -5.23 0.17 -18.33
N GLY A 452 -5.42 1.42 -17.87
CA GLY A 452 -6.73 2.08 -17.83
C GLY A 452 -7.55 1.80 -16.57
N ALA A 453 -6.91 1.32 -15.49
CA ALA A 453 -7.57 1.06 -14.21
C ALA A 453 -7.87 2.38 -13.48
N LYS A 454 -9.10 2.56 -12.99
CA LYS A 454 -9.50 3.76 -12.22
C LYS A 454 -10.18 3.47 -10.88
N GLY A 455 -10.29 2.19 -10.50
CA GLY A 455 -10.83 1.73 -9.22
C GLY A 455 -9.87 1.99 -8.05
N PRO A 456 -10.13 1.38 -6.86
CA PRO A 456 -9.29 1.52 -5.68
C PRO A 456 -7.80 1.28 -5.98
N THR A 457 -6.95 2.25 -5.66
CA THR A 457 -5.49 2.15 -5.86
C THR A 457 -4.75 2.36 -4.57
N SER A 458 -3.88 1.43 -4.18
CA SER A 458 -3.09 1.51 -2.95
C SER A 458 -1.70 0.89 -3.16
N THR A 459 -0.70 1.42 -2.46
CA THR A 459 0.62 0.80 -2.36
C THR A 459 0.89 0.41 -0.93
N VAL A 460 1.26 -0.84 -0.70
CA VAL A 460 1.57 -1.40 0.61
C VAL A 460 3.01 -1.86 0.69
N THR A 461 3.64 -1.60 1.82
CA THR A 461 4.98 -2.09 2.11
C THR A 461 4.93 -2.92 3.39
N THR A 462 5.45 -4.14 3.34
CA THR A 462 5.53 -5.02 4.52
C THR A 462 6.82 -5.83 4.46
N GLY A 463 7.90 -5.18 3.98
CA GLY A 463 9.16 -5.85 3.69
C GLY A 463 8.95 -7.07 2.79
N HIS A 464 9.43 -8.21 3.24
CA HIS A 464 9.35 -9.47 2.51
C HIS A 464 7.92 -10.07 2.45
N ALA A 465 6.97 -9.50 3.19
CA ALA A 465 5.56 -9.87 3.14
C ALA A 465 4.69 -8.91 2.30
N ALA A 466 5.29 -7.93 1.60
CA ALA A 466 4.53 -6.87 0.93
C ALA A 466 3.54 -7.38 -0.13
N GLY A 467 3.89 -8.39 -0.92
CA GLY A 467 2.99 -9.00 -1.89
C GLY A 467 1.84 -9.77 -1.23
N ALA A 468 2.08 -10.39 -0.07
CA ALA A 468 1.01 -11.01 0.71
C ALA A 468 0.04 -9.95 1.25
N SER A 469 0.56 -8.84 1.79
CA SER A 469 -0.26 -7.69 2.21
C SER A 469 -1.08 -7.10 1.07
N ALA A 470 -0.51 -7.02 -0.13
CA ALA A 470 -1.24 -6.52 -1.30
C ALA A 470 -2.42 -7.42 -1.65
N LEU A 471 -2.22 -8.74 -1.58
CA LEU A 471 -3.26 -9.73 -1.80
C LEU A 471 -4.36 -9.67 -0.73
N THR A 472 -4.02 -9.50 0.56
CA THR A 472 -5.03 -9.37 1.62
C THR A 472 -5.88 -8.11 1.44
N VAL A 473 -5.26 -6.96 1.19
CA VAL A 473 -5.97 -5.71 0.92
C VAL A 473 -6.87 -5.83 -0.31
N ALA A 474 -6.39 -6.45 -1.39
CA ALA A 474 -7.21 -6.67 -2.59
C ALA A 474 -8.41 -7.59 -2.33
N HIS A 475 -8.20 -8.68 -1.57
CA HIS A 475 -9.25 -9.60 -1.17
C HIS A 475 -10.35 -8.89 -0.39
N ASP A 476 -9.99 -8.06 0.59
CA ASP A 476 -10.96 -7.32 1.40
C ASP A 476 -11.74 -6.29 0.56
N LEU A 477 -11.07 -5.57 -0.34
CA LEU A 477 -11.72 -4.63 -1.26
C LEU A 477 -12.75 -5.32 -2.16
N LEU A 478 -12.46 -6.53 -2.64
CA LEU A 478 -13.37 -7.31 -3.48
C LEU A 478 -14.56 -7.83 -2.67
N LEU A 479 -14.33 -8.36 -1.46
CA LEU A 479 -15.40 -8.80 -0.56
C LEU A 479 -16.36 -7.65 -0.19
N GLN A 480 -15.86 -6.42 -0.04
CA GLN A 480 -16.70 -5.25 0.21
C GLN A 480 -17.29 -4.60 -1.04
N HIS A 481 -17.16 -5.23 -2.21
CA HIS A 481 -17.66 -4.72 -3.48
C HIS A 481 -17.14 -3.30 -3.81
N ARG A 482 -15.89 -2.99 -3.41
CA ARG A 482 -15.20 -1.73 -3.75
C ARG A 482 -14.61 -1.76 -5.16
N ALA A 483 -14.40 -2.96 -5.70
CA ALA A 483 -13.93 -3.21 -7.05
C ALA A 483 -14.58 -4.49 -7.59
N GLU A 484 -14.54 -4.67 -8.92
CA GLU A 484 -14.92 -5.93 -9.56
C GLU A 484 -13.71 -6.83 -9.79
N ALA A 485 -12.57 -6.20 -10.10
CA ALA A 485 -11.28 -6.83 -10.29
C ALA A 485 -10.19 -5.98 -9.62
N VAL A 486 -9.13 -6.62 -9.14
CA VAL A 486 -7.95 -5.93 -8.60
C VAL A 486 -6.68 -6.56 -9.17
N LEU A 487 -5.84 -5.72 -9.76
CA LEU A 487 -4.48 -6.07 -10.14
C LEU A 487 -3.58 -6.00 -8.93
N CYS A 488 -2.89 -7.11 -8.65
CA CYS A 488 -1.99 -7.23 -7.50
C CYS A 488 -0.55 -7.45 -7.96
N PRO A 489 0.17 -6.43 -8.48
CA PRO A 489 1.60 -6.56 -8.73
C PRO A 489 2.40 -6.53 -7.42
N ALA A 490 3.41 -7.40 -7.28
CA ALA A 490 4.54 -7.15 -6.41
C ALA A 490 5.85 -7.12 -7.20
N VAL A 491 6.63 -6.07 -6.93
CA VAL A 491 7.77 -5.69 -7.76
C VAL A 491 8.96 -5.28 -6.91
N GLU A 492 10.15 -5.68 -7.36
CA GLU A 492 11.42 -5.34 -6.73
C GLU A 492 12.51 -5.06 -7.77
N ASP A 493 13.25 -3.97 -7.52
CA ASP A 493 14.46 -3.57 -8.25
C ASP A 493 15.63 -3.55 -7.27
N LEU A 494 16.81 -3.98 -7.72
CA LEU A 494 18.03 -4.05 -6.92
C LEU A 494 18.98 -2.92 -7.29
N SER A 495 18.86 -1.79 -6.60
CA SER A 495 19.77 -0.65 -6.74
C SER A 495 21.15 -0.94 -6.12
N PRO A 496 22.21 -0.19 -6.52
CA PRO A 496 23.51 -0.29 -5.87
C PRO A 496 23.46 -0.08 -4.35
N GLY A 497 22.66 0.88 -3.87
CA GLY A 497 22.50 1.13 -2.43
C GLY A 497 21.80 -0.03 -1.71
N VAL A 498 20.81 -0.69 -2.33
CA VAL A 498 20.20 -1.92 -1.79
C VAL A 498 21.25 -3.01 -1.67
N LEU A 499 22.03 -3.28 -2.73
CA LEU A 499 23.07 -4.31 -2.69
C LEU A 499 24.12 -4.02 -1.60
N ALA A 500 24.53 -2.75 -1.46
CA ALA A 500 25.44 -2.33 -0.39
C ALA A 500 24.85 -2.56 1.01
N ALA A 501 23.58 -2.22 1.22
CA ALA A 501 22.90 -2.43 2.50
C ALA A 501 22.82 -3.93 2.87
N TYR A 502 22.47 -4.80 1.91
CA TYR A 502 22.40 -6.24 2.14
C TYR A 502 23.77 -6.84 2.45
N ARG A 503 24.85 -6.39 1.81
CA ARG A 503 26.21 -6.86 2.11
C ARG A 503 26.69 -6.50 3.51
N GLN A 504 26.25 -5.34 4.03
CA GLN A 504 26.71 -4.81 5.30
C GLN A 504 25.89 -5.32 6.49
N LEU A 505 24.70 -5.85 6.24
CA LEU A 505 23.85 -6.44 7.26
C LEU A 505 24.32 -7.88 7.57
N PRO A 506 24.79 -8.18 8.80
CA PRO A 506 25.25 -9.53 9.17
C PRO A 506 24.20 -10.62 8.98
N LEU A 507 22.92 -10.23 8.87
CA LEU A 507 21.80 -11.13 8.62
C LEU A 507 21.92 -11.88 7.29
N PHE A 508 22.55 -11.29 6.27
CA PHE A 508 22.60 -11.86 4.91
C PHE A 508 23.96 -12.48 4.55
N GLY A 509 24.86 -12.65 5.54
CA GLY A 509 26.20 -13.24 5.33
C GLY A 509 26.22 -14.76 5.19
N ASP A 510 25.06 -15.44 5.34
CA ASP A 510 24.96 -16.89 5.26
C ASP A 510 25.17 -17.41 3.82
N ALA A 511 25.92 -18.51 3.69
CA ALA A 511 26.17 -19.19 2.42
C ALA A 511 24.90 -19.85 1.88
N GLY A 512 24.07 -19.10 1.14
CA GLY A 512 22.86 -19.63 0.53
C GLY A 512 21.86 -18.58 0.05
N TYR A 513 21.84 -17.41 0.71
CA TYR A 513 20.91 -16.34 0.37
C TYR A 513 21.16 -15.79 -1.03
N THR A 514 20.12 -15.76 -1.86
CA THR A 514 20.16 -15.19 -3.21
C THR A 514 19.12 -14.10 -3.29
N LEU A 515 19.55 -12.86 -3.47
CA LEU A 515 18.63 -11.72 -3.60
C LEU A 515 18.18 -11.60 -5.06
N ALA A 516 16.87 -11.49 -5.29
CA ALA A 516 16.30 -11.50 -6.63
C ALA A 516 15.46 -10.25 -6.95
N GLU A 517 15.57 -9.74 -8.18
CA GLU A 517 14.54 -8.87 -8.78
C GLU A 517 13.34 -9.73 -9.19
N ALA A 518 12.15 -9.14 -9.13
CA ALA A 518 10.96 -9.77 -9.70
C ALA A 518 9.89 -8.74 -10.04
N GLY A 519 9.06 -9.07 -11.03
CA GLY A 519 7.76 -8.45 -11.24
C GLY A 519 6.72 -9.54 -11.40
N ILE A 520 5.91 -9.77 -10.38
CA ILE A 520 4.90 -10.82 -10.36
C ILE A 520 3.55 -10.16 -10.16
N ALA A 521 2.53 -10.56 -10.92
CA ALA A 521 1.20 -10.00 -10.79
C ALA A 521 0.14 -11.10 -10.78
N LEU A 522 -0.88 -10.92 -9.95
CA LEU A 522 -2.11 -11.71 -9.94
C LEU A 522 -3.30 -10.82 -10.29
N VAL A 523 -4.30 -11.39 -10.96
CA VAL A 523 -5.62 -10.78 -11.19
C VAL A 523 -6.61 -11.47 -10.27
N LEU A 524 -7.12 -10.71 -9.30
CA LEU A 524 -8.18 -11.17 -8.40
C LEU A 524 -9.49 -10.56 -8.85
N GLU A 525 -10.56 -11.34 -8.84
CA GLU A 525 -11.91 -10.90 -9.20
C GLU A 525 -12.92 -11.40 -8.18
N ARG A 526 -14.05 -10.70 -8.08
CA ARG A 526 -15.24 -11.33 -7.51
C ARG A 526 -15.66 -12.48 -8.40
N GLU A 527 -16.05 -13.60 -7.82
CA GLU A 527 -16.46 -14.79 -8.58
C GLU A 527 -17.62 -14.46 -9.51
N SER A 528 -18.61 -13.69 -9.04
CA SER A 528 -19.74 -13.24 -9.86
C SER A 528 -19.29 -12.45 -11.10
N SER A 529 -18.36 -11.51 -10.95
CA SER A 529 -17.78 -10.74 -12.06
C SER A 529 -17.00 -11.63 -13.04
N ALA A 530 -16.16 -12.54 -12.52
CA ALA A 530 -15.40 -13.47 -13.35
C ALA A 530 -16.32 -14.40 -14.17
N ARG A 531 -17.36 -14.96 -13.54
CA ARG A 531 -18.34 -15.83 -14.20
C ARG A 531 -19.18 -15.09 -15.23
N ALA A 532 -19.58 -13.85 -14.95
CA ALA A 532 -20.38 -13.03 -15.88
C ALA A 532 -19.68 -12.79 -17.22
N ARG A 533 -18.35 -12.72 -17.24
CA ARG A 533 -17.54 -12.60 -18.46
C ARG A 533 -16.98 -13.92 -19.00
N GLY A 534 -17.38 -15.07 -18.43
CA GLY A 534 -16.89 -16.39 -18.84
C GLY A 534 -15.40 -16.60 -18.59
N ALA A 535 -14.85 -16.01 -17.52
CA ALA A 535 -13.45 -16.15 -17.18
C ALA A 535 -13.10 -17.58 -16.75
N ARG A 536 -11.91 -18.04 -17.13
CA ARG A 536 -11.30 -19.22 -16.51
C ARG A 536 -10.86 -18.87 -15.08
N ILE A 537 -11.37 -19.58 -14.10
CA ILE A 537 -10.96 -19.49 -12.71
C ILE A 537 -9.79 -20.45 -12.49
N LEU A 538 -8.66 -19.92 -12.02
CA LEU A 538 -7.46 -20.69 -11.70
C LEU A 538 -7.54 -21.23 -10.27
N ALA A 539 -8.08 -20.44 -9.35
CA ALA A 539 -8.24 -20.79 -7.94
C ALA A 539 -9.23 -19.88 -7.22
N GLU A 540 -9.76 -20.36 -6.11
CA GLU A 540 -10.37 -19.52 -5.08
C GLU A 540 -9.27 -19.02 -4.13
N PHE A 541 -9.26 -17.73 -3.82
CA PHE A 541 -8.53 -17.18 -2.69
C PHE A 541 -9.46 -17.26 -1.48
N ALA A 542 -9.29 -18.32 -0.70
CA ALA A 542 -10.27 -18.77 0.28
C ALA A 542 -10.20 -18.01 1.61
N GLY A 543 -9.02 -17.52 1.98
CA GLY A 543 -8.85 -16.83 3.26
C GLY A 543 -7.42 -16.36 3.49
N HIS A 544 -7.28 -15.43 4.43
CA HIS A 544 -5.99 -14.89 4.84
C HIS A 544 -5.98 -14.57 6.33
N GLY A 545 -4.79 -14.51 6.91
CA GLY A 545 -4.56 -14.17 8.31
C GLY A 545 -3.24 -13.43 8.48
N ALA A 546 -3.19 -12.53 9.45
CA ALA A 546 -2.00 -11.75 9.76
C ALA A 546 -1.78 -11.66 11.27
N ALA A 547 -0.52 -11.76 11.69
CA ALA A 547 -0.12 -11.61 13.08
C ALA A 547 1.28 -11.02 13.21
N GLY A 548 1.52 -10.34 14.32
CA GLY A 548 2.82 -9.78 14.68
C GLY A 548 3.45 -10.52 15.85
N ASP A 549 4.78 -10.59 15.86
CA ASP A 549 5.57 -11.00 17.03
C ASP A 549 5.67 -9.89 18.08
N ALA A 550 5.55 -8.63 17.65
CA ALA A 550 5.81 -7.44 18.46
C ALA A 550 7.21 -7.45 19.13
N ALA A 551 8.19 -8.10 18.48
CA ALA A 551 9.55 -8.21 19.00
C ALA A 551 10.44 -7.03 18.58
N GLY A 552 10.07 -6.33 17.51
CA GLY A 552 10.83 -5.21 16.92
C GLY A 552 11.69 -5.66 15.75
N ILE A 553 12.32 -4.69 15.10
CA ILE A 553 13.01 -4.89 13.82
C ILE A 553 14.18 -5.87 13.98
N GLY A 554 14.28 -6.85 13.08
CA GLY A 554 15.34 -7.87 13.10
C GLY A 554 15.23 -8.87 14.24
N ARG A 555 14.08 -8.94 14.91
CA ARG A 555 13.79 -9.88 16.00
C ARG A 555 12.49 -10.62 15.73
N TRP A 556 12.45 -11.87 16.17
CA TRP A 556 11.32 -12.78 15.99
C TRP A 556 11.01 -13.51 17.29
N ASN A 557 9.78 -14.01 17.42
CA ASN A 557 9.43 -14.99 18.43
C ASN A 557 10.13 -16.30 18.09
N ALA A 558 11.07 -16.74 18.94
CA ALA A 558 11.92 -17.90 18.67
C ALA A 558 11.15 -19.22 18.51
N GLN A 559 9.91 -19.29 19.01
CA GLN A 559 9.04 -20.47 18.97
C GLN A 559 8.11 -20.47 17.74
N GLY A 560 8.13 -19.40 16.94
CA GLY A 560 7.29 -19.24 15.76
C GLY A 560 5.81 -19.01 16.08
N GLU A 561 5.48 -18.53 17.28
CA GLU A 561 4.08 -18.36 17.70
C GLU A 561 3.34 -17.32 16.85
N GLY A 562 3.99 -16.23 16.43
CA GLY A 562 3.38 -15.24 15.53
C GLY A 562 3.07 -15.82 14.16
N VAL A 563 4.02 -16.57 13.59
CA VAL A 563 3.83 -17.30 12.32
C VAL A 563 2.63 -18.25 12.44
N GLU A 564 2.57 -19.04 13.51
CA GLU A 564 1.48 -19.99 13.73
C GLU A 564 0.12 -19.30 13.91
N ARG A 565 0.06 -18.17 14.62
CA ARG A 565 -1.16 -17.37 14.72
C ARG A 565 -1.65 -16.89 13.36
N ALA A 566 -0.76 -16.40 12.50
CA ALA A 566 -1.13 -15.98 11.14
C ALA A 566 -1.67 -17.14 10.31
N MET A 567 -1.01 -18.30 10.35
CA MET A 567 -1.44 -19.51 9.63
C MET A 567 -2.81 -20.00 10.09
N ARG A 568 -3.02 -20.09 11.41
CA ARG A 568 -4.30 -20.53 11.99
C ARG A 568 -5.41 -19.53 11.71
N ALA A 569 -5.14 -18.22 11.78
CA ALA A 569 -6.11 -17.20 11.40
C ALA A 569 -6.54 -17.33 9.93
N ALA A 570 -5.60 -17.63 9.02
CA ALA A 570 -5.90 -17.83 7.61
C ALA A 570 -6.78 -19.07 7.37
N LEU A 571 -6.52 -20.17 8.08
CA LEU A 571 -7.35 -21.38 8.03
C LEU A 571 -8.75 -21.14 8.60
N THR A 572 -8.85 -20.46 9.74
CA THR A 572 -10.14 -20.08 10.33
C THR A 572 -10.96 -19.22 9.37
N HIS A 573 -10.33 -18.21 8.75
CA HIS A 573 -10.99 -17.36 7.75
C HIS A 573 -11.45 -18.18 6.54
N ALA A 574 -10.64 -19.12 6.07
CA ALA A 574 -11.02 -20.03 4.99
C ALA A 574 -12.10 -21.06 5.40
N GLY A 575 -12.39 -21.23 6.69
CA GLY A 575 -13.25 -22.30 7.19
C GLY A 575 -12.64 -23.70 7.00
N LEU A 576 -11.32 -23.83 7.16
CA LEU A 576 -10.58 -25.08 7.03
C LEU A 576 -9.95 -25.51 8.34
N THR A 577 -9.79 -26.83 8.48
CA THR A 577 -8.90 -27.44 9.47
C THR A 577 -7.52 -27.72 8.85
N PRO A 578 -6.44 -27.79 9.65
CA PRO A 578 -5.11 -28.11 9.12
C PRO A 578 -5.06 -29.44 8.36
N GLY A 579 -5.86 -30.44 8.75
CA GLY A 579 -5.93 -31.76 8.11
C GLY A 579 -6.40 -31.76 6.64
N GLU A 580 -6.95 -30.65 6.16
CA GLU A 580 -7.41 -30.49 4.78
C GLU A 580 -6.34 -29.91 3.85
N LEU A 581 -5.21 -29.44 4.40
CA LEU A 581 -4.12 -28.90 3.59
C LEU A 581 -3.39 -30.00 2.81
N THR A 582 -3.13 -29.75 1.54
CA THR A 582 -2.31 -30.62 0.68
C THR A 582 -0.89 -30.12 0.48
N GLY A 583 -0.57 -28.91 0.95
CA GLY A 583 0.79 -28.38 0.96
C GLY A 583 0.91 -27.05 1.68
N ILE A 584 2.09 -26.79 2.23
CA ILE A 584 2.48 -25.52 2.84
C ILE A 584 3.64 -24.92 2.03
N TRP A 585 3.48 -23.70 1.55
CA TRP A 585 4.51 -22.94 0.86
C TRP A 585 5.11 -21.93 1.84
N ALA A 586 6.28 -22.25 2.38
CA ALA A 586 6.94 -21.45 3.40
C ALA A 586 7.64 -20.22 2.81
N ASN A 587 7.84 -19.20 3.64
CA ASN A 587 8.60 -18.00 3.33
C ASN A 587 10.10 -18.27 3.23
N ALA A 588 10.59 -19.35 3.85
CA ALA A 588 11.99 -19.72 4.04
C ALA A 588 12.90 -19.27 2.89
N ALA A 589 13.79 -18.33 3.21
CA ALA A 589 14.63 -17.62 2.24
C ALA A 589 16.08 -18.10 2.24
N GLY A 590 16.43 -19.04 3.14
CA GLY A 590 17.80 -19.44 3.42
C GLY A 590 18.46 -18.54 4.48
N LEU A 591 17.67 -17.88 5.33
CA LEU A 591 18.14 -17.02 6.41
C LEU A 591 17.93 -17.72 7.74
N THR A 592 18.97 -18.38 8.26
CA THR A 592 18.87 -19.30 9.42
C THR A 592 18.06 -18.70 10.58
N ARG A 593 18.30 -17.42 10.92
CA ARG A 593 17.65 -16.73 12.05
C ARG A 593 16.16 -16.46 11.82
N ALA A 594 15.74 -16.21 10.58
CA ALA A 594 14.35 -15.95 10.24
C ALA A 594 13.60 -17.26 9.91
N ASP A 595 14.29 -18.20 9.27
CA ASP A 595 13.73 -19.48 8.83
C ASP A 595 13.49 -20.44 10.01
N ALA A 596 14.31 -20.40 11.07
CA ALA A 596 14.17 -21.34 12.19
C ALA A 596 12.82 -21.22 12.94
N PRO A 597 12.34 -20.02 13.34
CA PRO A 597 11.00 -19.86 13.90
C PRO A 597 9.87 -20.32 12.96
N GLU A 598 9.99 -20.02 11.67
CA GLU A 598 9.01 -20.45 10.68
C GLU A 598 9.00 -21.98 10.51
N ALA A 599 10.16 -22.62 10.50
CA ALA A 599 10.28 -24.08 10.40
C ALA A 599 9.59 -24.78 11.58
N LEU A 600 9.66 -24.21 12.79
CA LEU A 600 8.94 -24.74 13.94
C LEU A 600 7.42 -24.63 13.77
N ALA A 601 6.93 -23.48 13.32
CA ALA A 601 5.50 -23.24 13.12
C ALA A 601 4.94 -24.11 11.98
N THR A 602 5.61 -24.11 10.82
CA THR A 602 5.23 -24.92 9.66
C THR A 602 5.36 -26.40 9.95
N GLY A 603 6.37 -26.84 10.73
CA GLY A 603 6.52 -28.23 11.15
C GLY A 603 5.37 -28.74 12.03
N ARG A 604 4.89 -27.92 12.97
CA ARG A 604 3.70 -28.25 13.78
C ARG A 604 2.45 -28.41 12.90
N LEU A 605 2.22 -27.45 12.01
CA LEU A 605 1.06 -27.49 11.12
C LEU A 605 1.15 -28.63 10.10
N ALA A 606 2.33 -28.90 9.54
CA ALA A 606 2.58 -29.99 8.60
C ALA A 606 2.41 -31.36 9.25
N ALA A 607 2.78 -31.52 10.53
CA ALA A 607 2.55 -32.75 11.28
C ALA A 607 1.04 -33.02 11.47
N GLU A 608 0.25 -31.97 11.72
CA GLU A 608 -1.21 -32.04 11.81
C GLU A 608 -1.86 -32.34 10.45
N ALA A 609 -1.40 -31.65 9.40
CA ALA A 609 -1.90 -31.74 8.03
C ALA A 609 -1.47 -33.02 7.28
N ARG A 610 -0.30 -33.59 7.63
CA ARG A 610 0.39 -34.66 6.88
C ARG A 610 0.68 -34.28 5.42
N CYS A 611 1.11 -33.04 5.20
CA CYS A 611 1.39 -32.48 3.88
C CYS A 611 2.87 -32.02 3.73
N PRO A 612 3.39 -31.91 2.49
CA PRO A 612 4.73 -31.39 2.25
C PRO A 612 4.86 -29.89 2.55
N VAL A 613 6.08 -29.48 2.90
CA VAL A 613 6.49 -28.06 2.99
C VAL A 613 7.41 -27.72 1.82
N HIS A 614 7.06 -26.70 1.05
CA HIS A 614 7.81 -26.21 -0.10
C HIS A 614 8.54 -24.90 0.24
N THR A 615 9.82 -24.79 -0.13
CA THR A 615 10.69 -23.63 0.13
C THR A 615 11.26 -23.03 -1.16
N PRO A 616 10.42 -22.52 -2.09
CA PRO A 616 10.85 -22.16 -3.44
C PRO A 616 11.96 -21.08 -3.47
N LYS A 617 12.01 -20.18 -2.48
CA LYS A 617 12.99 -19.10 -2.43
C LYS A 617 14.43 -19.57 -2.20
N GLN A 618 14.62 -20.71 -1.52
CA GLN A 618 15.94 -21.31 -1.37
C GLN A 618 16.52 -21.80 -2.72
N THR A 619 15.66 -22.04 -3.71
CA THR A 619 16.07 -22.46 -5.07
C THR A 619 16.11 -21.26 -6.03
N LEU A 620 15.02 -20.49 -6.09
CA LEU A 620 14.79 -19.43 -7.08
C LEU A 620 15.38 -18.07 -6.65
N GLY A 621 15.79 -17.93 -5.39
CA GLY A 621 16.13 -16.66 -4.76
C GLY A 621 14.95 -16.01 -4.05
N GLU A 622 15.25 -15.06 -3.17
CA GLU A 622 14.31 -14.24 -2.42
C GLU A 622 13.98 -12.98 -3.23
N PRO A 623 12.78 -12.88 -3.82
CA PRO A 623 12.33 -11.70 -4.56
C PRO A 623 11.72 -10.65 -3.62
N VAL A 624 12.23 -10.53 -2.40
CA VAL A 624 11.77 -9.66 -1.32
C VAL A 624 10.24 -9.64 -1.19
N GLY A 625 9.56 -8.58 -1.63
CA GLY A 625 8.12 -8.43 -1.48
C GLY A 625 7.29 -9.35 -2.37
N ALA A 626 7.86 -9.94 -3.43
CA ALA A 626 7.11 -10.77 -4.38
C ALA A 626 7.05 -12.27 -4.02
N GLY A 627 7.60 -12.67 -2.87
CA GLY A 627 7.72 -14.08 -2.47
C GLY A 627 6.38 -14.83 -2.39
N ALA A 628 5.35 -14.22 -1.82
CA ALA A 628 4.03 -14.84 -1.69
C ALA A 628 3.35 -15.08 -3.05
N GLN A 629 3.51 -14.15 -3.98
CA GLN A 629 2.94 -14.29 -5.33
C GLN A 629 3.71 -15.32 -6.15
N MET A 630 5.03 -15.42 -5.99
CA MET A 630 5.83 -16.51 -6.55
C MET A 630 5.32 -17.88 -6.07
N ALA A 631 5.13 -18.03 -4.76
CA ALA A 631 4.58 -19.25 -4.18
C ALA A 631 3.16 -19.56 -4.68
N ALA A 632 2.29 -18.53 -4.78
CA ALA A 632 0.95 -18.69 -5.34
C ALA A 632 0.99 -19.19 -6.78
N LEU A 633 1.79 -18.59 -7.66
CA LEU A 633 1.90 -19.02 -9.05
C LEU A 633 2.46 -20.45 -9.19
N LEU A 634 3.42 -20.82 -8.35
CA LEU A 634 3.94 -22.19 -8.31
C LEU A 634 2.86 -23.18 -7.86
N ALA A 635 2.07 -22.85 -6.83
CA ALA A 635 0.95 -23.68 -6.39
C ALA A 635 -0.12 -23.86 -7.48
N LEU A 636 -0.51 -22.77 -8.14
CA LEU A 636 -1.47 -22.80 -9.27
C LEU A 636 -0.93 -23.67 -10.42
N THR A 637 0.34 -23.51 -10.75
CA THR A 637 0.97 -24.28 -11.83
C THR A 637 1.05 -25.77 -11.46
N ALA A 638 1.35 -26.09 -10.19
CA ALA A 638 1.39 -27.47 -9.69
C ALA A 638 0.07 -28.21 -9.90
N TRP A 639 -1.07 -27.58 -9.59
CA TRP A 639 -2.39 -28.17 -9.79
C TRP A 639 -2.72 -28.47 -11.26
N THR A 640 -2.16 -27.68 -12.18
CA THR A 640 -2.42 -27.83 -13.62
C THR A 640 -1.38 -28.68 -14.36
N THR A 641 -0.29 -29.08 -13.70
CA THR A 641 0.81 -29.84 -14.31
C THR A 641 0.70 -31.32 -13.92
N PRO A 642 0.34 -32.24 -14.83
CA PRO A 642 0.13 -33.65 -14.50
C PRO A 642 1.36 -34.33 -13.85
N GLU A 643 2.56 -33.93 -14.23
CA GLU A 643 3.82 -34.49 -13.74
C GLU A 643 4.23 -33.97 -12.35
N SER A 644 3.48 -33.03 -11.77
CA SER A 644 3.81 -32.45 -10.46
C SER A 644 3.62 -33.43 -9.30
N GLY A 645 2.73 -34.41 -9.46
CA GLY A 645 2.32 -35.30 -8.37
C GLY A 645 1.63 -34.59 -7.20
N ALA A 646 1.30 -33.31 -7.33
CA ALA A 646 0.68 -32.51 -6.28
C ALA A 646 -0.77 -32.95 -6.06
N ALA A 647 -1.14 -33.24 -4.81
CA ALA A 647 -2.51 -33.54 -4.46
C ALA A 647 -3.39 -32.29 -4.67
N ALA A 648 -4.47 -32.45 -5.44
CA ALA A 648 -5.46 -31.41 -5.64
C ALA A 648 -6.18 -31.15 -4.31
N GLY A 649 -5.97 -29.97 -3.74
CA GLY A 649 -6.60 -29.54 -2.50
C GLY A 649 -6.06 -28.21 -1.99
N PRO A 650 -6.61 -27.68 -0.89
CA PRO A 650 -6.21 -26.41 -0.32
C PRO A 650 -4.72 -26.35 0.03
N VAL A 651 -4.07 -25.23 -0.28
CA VAL A 651 -2.69 -24.97 0.13
C VAL A 651 -2.61 -23.72 0.98
N LEU A 652 -1.64 -23.70 1.89
CA LEU A 652 -1.30 -22.52 2.68
C LEU A 652 0.00 -21.91 2.16
N ILE A 653 0.03 -20.59 2.01
CA ILE A 653 1.22 -19.82 1.64
C ILE A 653 1.56 -18.90 2.80
N ASN A 654 2.77 -18.99 3.35
CA ASN A 654 3.24 -18.09 4.38
C ASN A 654 4.23 -17.06 3.82
N SER A 655 4.14 -15.83 4.30
CA SER A 655 5.05 -14.73 4.00
C SER A 655 5.36 -13.97 5.27
N SER A 656 6.63 -13.70 5.52
CA SER A 656 7.07 -13.06 6.77
C SER A 656 8.02 -11.91 6.48
N SER A 657 7.83 -10.79 7.16
CA SER A 657 8.78 -9.69 7.18
C SER A 657 9.94 -9.99 8.13
N LEU A 658 11.02 -9.22 8.00
CA LEU A 658 12.20 -9.34 8.86
C LEU A 658 12.03 -8.66 10.24
N GLY A 659 10.90 -8.02 10.53
CA GLY A 659 10.59 -7.48 11.86
C GLY A 659 9.38 -8.15 12.53
N GLY A 660 9.08 -9.39 12.12
CA GLY A 660 8.10 -10.23 12.80
C GLY A 660 6.65 -9.92 12.45
N THR A 661 6.37 -9.41 11.26
CA THR A 661 5.02 -9.37 10.70
C THR A 661 4.83 -10.59 9.80
N HIS A 662 3.81 -11.39 10.08
CA HIS A 662 3.52 -12.65 9.39
C HIS A 662 2.16 -12.58 8.73
N ILE A 663 2.08 -13.03 7.48
CA ILE A 663 0.85 -13.07 6.68
C ILE A 663 0.77 -14.42 6.01
N SER A 664 -0.36 -15.10 6.19
CA SER A 664 -0.62 -16.39 5.58
C SER A 664 -1.87 -16.31 4.71
N LEU A 665 -1.82 -16.99 3.56
CA LEU A 665 -2.89 -17.03 2.56
C LEU A 665 -3.33 -18.50 2.39
N VAL A 666 -4.60 -18.72 2.09
CA VAL A 666 -5.15 -20.02 1.74
C VAL A 666 -5.73 -19.94 0.33
N LEU A 667 -5.24 -20.80 -0.55
CA LEU A 667 -5.77 -20.95 -1.90
C LEU A 667 -6.42 -22.33 -2.05
N ARG A 668 -7.52 -22.41 -2.77
CA ARG A 668 -8.17 -23.67 -3.16
C ARG A 668 -8.16 -23.83 -4.68
N PRO A 669 -7.96 -25.05 -5.20
CA PRO A 669 -8.09 -25.32 -6.62
C PRO A 669 -9.52 -25.01 -7.07
N ALA A 670 -9.68 -24.50 -8.29
CA ALA A 670 -10.99 -24.29 -8.88
C ALA A 670 -11.76 -25.62 -8.96
N THR A 671 -12.99 -25.66 -8.45
CA THR A 671 -13.82 -26.88 -8.45
C THR A 671 -14.58 -27.07 -9.77
N GLU A 672 -14.90 -25.98 -10.47
CA GLU A 672 -15.64 -25.97 -11.74
C GLU A 672 -15.20 -24.75 -12.58
N ASN A 673 -14.91 -24.96 -13.88
CA ASN A 673 -14.55 -23.94 -14.86
C ASN A 673 -15.55 -23.88 -16.00
#